data_AF-A0A7C0PQ99-F1
#
_entry.id   AF-A0A7C0PQ99-F1
#
_cell.length_a   1.000
_cell.length_b   1.000
_cell.length_c   1.000
_cell.angle_alpha   90.00
_cell.angle_beta   90.00
_cell.angle_gamma   90.00
#
_symmetry.space_group_name_H-M   'P 1'
#
loop_
_entity.id
_entity.type
_entity.pdbx_description
1 polymer ?
#
loop_
_entity_poly.entity_id
_entity_poly.type
_entity_poly.pdbx_seq_one_letter_code
_entity_poly.pdbx_strand_id
1 'polypeptide(L)'
;MSKTTPDSSQLWRIPLGHLVTILTSGEAFAQLAAQVAEVPITKSWSVWLWDKIEDEERESEEDEHAEIVENRLLDTLRYLLEGSGLLAALALSPQEATAALAEIHAAIRQLTFLEADQLSQEWREIYTSLTRWGHNTLLETAEMMELVLGCYVNRAYDPQQNPNELIRQAVELTTVYFEYDDESELLHPDAEALAQARQWIAQAGAIVLHGDSGKPLWRRWSKEVFGAIREPLVTTIFLLKDYTRAGVAPLGAPETAHARLPELVASYQDILEPHPRLPDFMLSPPQDTISPQVRVTIGQMIEELIELEDQPYPPELLSLCQAHRAEAIPALIALATDEYYQWTDAPGGGYASIRAVELLGKLQATEAIPALIDVIAGSAYDAIIYDTAIRALEQIGPPVVDPVLDFIRYSRDIQTKIAVADVILETATAPDDTIFAILAQLWEEADWEDGKCLLAYPLTQFNAEKAIPLLQAALEDPEMNEMLDYNEVAIALNGLGIETPPPDRMRYHVSESQDWREMVEWLAVSLDEPKHIREFLEAAPPQWQEHPYELAGVYAMIETRRMIMRLVHTLVVSPPEVSESILEILISGAEALQFDPITPFSEDPDWLITAYTHIVEEIGLQLKNRLIGICLPVLYFLQKQYEIADAPDQLLWEAREQPADSEEQRELFARAGALALHGQPLWHRWVYETDPPLSYWIAGFMELHQALKGIGQLPLQPQSMTSDEVIPLLRDKLYSKGEEREIPENIQSLIDTILECHDDYMPPEKRRPFIHRRAAIIPYLIDLLDETYWYEGSPGDGWAAILAAQMLGELKAHQAADALIHAVAENDTDDILYHAALFGLMHIGKPALPAVKNYFLYGRNTTTKAFLAEVLGIIGRRDRSVFPILQSAWESTDWTQHRRMIALGFGGLGDRRAVPLLRAALNDPEADVVDVDYVRAALMELGEIVSPTKRRTSSKPRTPPPFDVRIVVDEDGFPRRIKYTSWREPICPHCGNPFIRGEDGVWEHPQESEGTGRRPRRSKRTKKQRKKRRKKRRK
;
A
#
# COMPACT_ATOMS: atom_id res chain seq x y z
N MET A 1 -52.88 25.53 22.06
CA MET A 1 -53.55 24.80 20.96
C MET A 1 -52.69 23.60 20.66
N SER A 2 -53.17 22.42 21.03
CA SER A 2 -52.52 21.14 20.72
C SER A 2 -52.42 21.00 19.20
N LYS A 3 -51.21 21.10 18.65
CA LYS A 3 -50.93 20.48 17.36
C LYS A 3 -50.83 18.99 17.65
N THR A 4 -51.93 18.29 17.46
CA THR A 4 -51.92 16.86 17.19
C THR A 4 -51.02 16.67 15.98
N THR A 5 -49.76 16.30 16.21
CA THR A 5 -49.00 15.52 15.24
C THR A 5 -49.88 14.32 14.88
N PRO A 6 -50.09 14.01 13.59
CA PRO A 6 -50.67 12.72 13.23
C PRO A 6 -49.77 11.68 13.87
N ASP A 7 -50.40 10.75 14.58
CA ASP A 7 -49.77 9.58 15.16
C ASP A 7 -48.91 8.92 14.07
N SER A 8 -47.59 8.86 14.25
CA SER A 8 -46.63 8.32 13.26
C SER A 8 -47.01 6.89 12.84
N SER A 9 -47.68 6.15 13.74
CA SER A 9 -48.30 4.84 13.50
C SER A 9 -49.40 4.82 12.42
N GLN A 10 -49.96 5.95 12.00
CA GLN A 10 -51.03 6.03 10.99
C GLN A 10 -50.52 6.20 9.56
N LEU A 11 -49.33 6.76 9.35
CA LEU A 11 -48.79 7.03 8.01
C LEU A 11 -48.31 5.75 7.30
N TRP A 12 -47.81 4.77 8.06
CA TRP A 12 -47.38 3.45 7.56
C TRP A 12 -48.51 2.44 7.36
N ARG A 13 -49.69 2.68 7.96
CA ARG A 13 -50.89 1.84 7.77
C ARG A 13 -51.46 1.92 6.35
N ILE A 14 -51.09 2.94 5.57
CA ILE A 14 -51.70 3.22 4.27
C ILE A 14 -51.05 2.41 3.14
N PRO A 15 -49.71 2.33 2.98
CA PRO A 15 -49.09 1.48 1.96
C PRO A 15 -49.35 -0.01 2.19
N LEU A 16 -49.18 -0.50 3.42
CA LEU A 16 -49.38 -1.91 3.77
C LEU A 16 -50.87 -2.29 3.76
N GLY A 17 -51.74 -1.40 4.22
CA GLY A 17 -53.20 -1.55 4.13
C GLY A 17 -53.67 -1.54 2.68
N HIS A 18 -53.13 -0.67 1.81
CA HIS A 18 -53.41 -0.69 0.38
C HIS A 18 -52.86 -1.94 -0.29
N LEU A 19 -51.65 -2.39 0.02
CA LEU A 19 -51.06 -3.56 -0.62
C LEU A 19 -51.77 -4.86 -0.20
N VAL A 20 -52.12 -5.00 1.09
CA VAL A 20 -53.00 -6.08 1.57
C VAL A 20 -54.38 -5.98 0.92
N THR A 21 -54.95 -4.77 0.77
CA THR A 21 -56.22 -4.59 0.06
C THR A 21 -56.11 -4.99 -1.40
N ILE A 22 -55.04 -4.58 -2.10
CA ILE A 22 -54.75 -4.89 -3.49
C ILE A 22 -54.62 -6.40 -3.70
N LEU A 23 -53.80 -7.08 -2.87
CA LEU A 23 -53.64 -8.53 -2.91
C LEU A 23 -54.94 -9.28 -2.58
N THR A 24 -55.84 -8.70 -1.78
CA THR A 24 -57.07 -9.38 -1.32
C THR A 24 -58.34 -8.97 -2.06
N SER A 25 -58.30 -7.91 -2.87
CA SER A 25 -59.47 -7.35 -3.58
C SER A 25 -59.69 -7.92 -4.99
N GLY A 26 -58.71 -8.64 -5.54
CA GLY A 26 -58.80 -9.26 -6.86
C GLY A 26 -59.81 -10.41 -6.90
N GLU A 27 -60.49 -10.57 -8.04
CA GLU A 27 -61.55 -11.57 -8.20
C GLU A 27 -60.98 -13.00 -8.07
N ALA A 28 -59.72 -13.21 -8.46
CA ALA A 28 -58.98 -14.45 -8.28
C ALA A 28 -58.62 -14.75 -6.82
N PHE A 29 -58.26 -13.75 -6.01
CA PHE A 29 -57.92 -13.93 -4.59
C PHE A 29 -59.16 -14.23 -3.74
N ALA A 30 -60.31 -13.65 -4.10
CA ALA A 30 -61.59 -13.99 -3.52
C ALA A 30 -62.00 -15.46 -3.81
N GLN A 31 -61.66 -15.98 -5.00
CA GLN A 31 -61.82 -17.40 -5.35
C GLN A 31 -60.83 -18.29 -4.59
N LEU A 32 -59.58 -17.85 -4.43
CA LEU A 32 -58.54 -18.52 -3.64
C LEU A 32 -58.92 -18.67 -2.17
N ALA A 33 -59.36 -17.57 -1.55
CA ALA A 33 -59.82 -17.52 -0.17
C ALA A 33 -61.07 -18.41 0.05
N ALA A 34 -61.90 -18.58 -0.98
CA ALA A 34 -63.06 -19.47 -0.96
C ALA A 34 -62.69 -20.96 -1.10
N GLN A 35 -61.59 -21.31 -1.78
CA GLN A 35 -61.11 -22.68 -1.96
C GLN A 35 -60.23 -23.19 -0.80
N VAL A 36 -59.44 -22.30 -0.17
CA VAL A 36 -58.52 -22.65 0.94
C VAL A 36 -59.19 -22.50 2.33
N ALA A 37 -60.36 -21.86 2.38
CA ALA A 37 -61.43 -21.83 3.39
C ALA A 37 -61.14 -21.76 4.92
N GLU A 38 -59.93 -21.92 5.44
CA GLU A 38 -59.63 -21.81 6.89
C GLU A 38 -58.30 -21.12 7.21
N VAL A 39 -57.82 -20.17 6.38
CA VAL A 39 -56.63 -19.36 6.73
C VAL A 39 -57.02 -17.90 6.96
N PRO A 40 -56.96 -17.38 8.20
CA PRO A 40 -57.31 -16.00 8.52
C PRO A 40 -56.14 -15.06 8.16
N ILE A 41 -55.89 -14.84 6.87
CA ILE A 41 -54.70 -14.10 6.40
C ILE A 41 -54.82 -12.57 6.65
N THR A 42 -56.01 -11.99 6.82
CA THR A 42 -56.20 -10.57 6.48
C THR A 42 -56.33 -9.58 7.64
N LYS A 43 -56.41 -10.04 8.90
CA LYS A 43 -56.65 -9.12 10.05
C LYS A 43 -55.71 -9.28 11.26
N SER A 44 -55.09 -10.44 11.44
CA SER A 44 -54.13 -10.69 12.54
C SER A 44 -52.71 -10.22 12.20
N TRP A 45 -52.33 -10.29 10.92
CA TRP A 45 -50.99 -10.01 10.42
C TRP A 45 -50.55 -8.56 10.57
N SER A 46 -51.42 -7.63 10.16
CA SER A 46 -51.14 -6.21 10.32
C SER A 46 -50.96 -5.87 11.79
N VAL A 47 -51.87 -6.32 12.67
CA VAL A 47 -51.81 -6.04 14.11
C VAL A 47 -50.56 -6.64 14.78
N TRP A 48 -50.18 -7.87 14.45
CA TRP A 48 -49.02 -8.54 15.04
C TRP A 48 -47.67 -7.93 14.60
N LEU A 49 -47.52 -7.61 13.31
CA LEU A 49 -46.31 -6.96 12.79
C LEU A 49 -46.07 -5.62 13.48
N TRP A 50 -47.16 -4.88 13.79
CA TRP A 50 -47.10 -3.61 14.53
C TRP A 50 -46.69 -3.77 15.99
N ASP A 51 -47.24 -4.76 16.72
CA ASP A 51 -46.83 -5.05 18.11
C ASP A 51 -45.32 -5.36 18.18
N LYS A 52 -44.76 -6.01 17.15
CA LYS A 52 -43.33 -6.37 17.10
C LYS A 52 -42.40 -5.22 16.73
N ILE A 53 -42.81 -4.36 15.80
CA ILE A 53 -42.07 -3.13 15.47
C ILE A 53 -42.06 -2.18 16.68
N GLU A 54 -43.17 -2.06 17.41
CA GLU A 54 -43.25 -1.27 18.66
C GLU A 54 -42.41 -1.85 19.82
N ASP A 55 -42.31 -3.17 19.94
CA ASP A 55 -41.50 -3.82 20.99
C ASP A 55 -39.99 -3.62 20.78
N GLU A 56 -39.51 -3.60 19.53
CA GLU A 56 -38.09 -3.42 19.20
C GLU A 56 -37.67 -1.95 19.04
N GLU A 57 -38.60 -1.05 18.65
CA GLU A 57 -38.43 0.41 18.79
C GLU A 57 -38.04 0.81 20.22
N ARG A 58 -38.35 -0.05 21.21
CA ARG A 58 -38.04 0.13 22.62
C ARG A 58 -36.62 -0.33 23.02
N GLU A 59 -35.93 -1.11 22.19
CA GLU A 59 -34.68 -1.80 22.54
C GLU A 59 -33.44 -1.32 21.75
N SER A 60 -33.55 -0.63 20.61
CA SER A 60 -32.40 -0.12 19.84
C SER A 60 -32.04 1.37 20.11
N GLU A 61 -30.83 1.79 19.75
CA GLU A 61 -30.33 3.19 19.87
C GLU A 61 -30.67 4.03 18.62
N GLU A 62 -30.92 5.34 18.83
CA GLU A 62 -31.66 6.27 17.94
C GLU A 62 -31.24 6.34 16.45
N ASP A 63 -30.02 5.95 16.06
CA ASP A 63 -29.49 6.12 14.70
C ASP A 63 -29.70 4.90 13.75
N GLU A 64 -29.98 3.68 14.26
CA GLU A 64 -30.17 2.47 13.42
C GLU A 64 -31.65 2.10 13.14
N HIS A 65 -32.61 2.83 13.73
CA HIS A 65 -34.03 2.46 13.71
C HIS A 65 -34.70 2.50 12.33
N ALA A 66 -34.31 3.46 11.51
CA ALA A 66 -34.93 3.76 10.23
C ALA A 66 -34.76 2.62 9.21
N GLU A 67 -33.53 2.12 9.10
CA GLU A 67 -33.12 1.11 8.13
C GLU A 67 -33.65 -0.28 8.49
N ILE A 68 -33.66 -0.63 9.79
CA ILE A 68 -34.22 -1.88 10.29
C ILE A 68 -35.72 -1.98 9.99
N VAL A 69 -36.46 -0.88 10.19
CA VAL A 69 -37.90 -0.83 9.91
C VAL A 69 -38.18 -0.89 8.40
N GLU A 70 -37.40 -0.19 7.57
CA GLU A 70 -37.52 -0.23 6.11
C GLU A 70 -37.31 -1.64 5.54
N ASN A 71 -36.22 -2.32 5.94
CA ASN A 71 -35.88 -3.65 5.46
C ASN A 71 -36.93 -4.71 5.85
N ARG A 72 -37.39 -4.70 7.11
CA ARG A 72 -38.42 -5.64 7.58
C ARG A 72 -39.76 -5.45 6.90
N LEU A 73 -40.13 -4.19 6.61
CA LEU A 73 -41.37 -3.87 5.91
C LEU A 73 -41.35 -4.45 4.50
N LEU A 74 -40.24 -4.25 3.77
CA LEU A 74 -40.07 -4.75 2.41
C LEU A 74 -40.03 -6.28 2.36
N ASP A 75 -39.33 -6.93 3.28
CA ASP A 75 -39.33 -8.39 3.40
C ASP A 75 -40.75 -8.93 3.62
N THR A 76 -41.51 -8.33 4.53
CA THR A 76 -42.90 -8.76 4.81
C THR A 76 -43.79 -8.62 3.58
N LEU A 77 -43.67 -7.50 2.85
CA LEU A 77 -44.43 -7.26 1.62
C LEU A 77 -44.06 -8.25 0.52
N ARG A 78 -42.77 -8.58 0.37
CA ARG A 78 -42.27 -9.59 -0.55
C ARG A 78 -42.85 -10.97 -0.22
N TYR A 79 -42.78 -11.41 1.03
CA TYR A 79 -43.33 -12.71 1.46
C TYR A 79 -44.85 -12.84 1.18
N LEU A 80 -45.62 -11.77 1.42
CA LEU A 80 -47.05 -11.77 1.13
C LEU A 80 -47.33 -11.90 -0.38
N LEU A 81 -46.54 -11.21 -1.21
CA LEU A 81 -46.64 -11.28 -2.66
C LEU A 81 -46.31 -12.70 -3.18
N GLU A 82 -45.18 -13.27 -2.73
CA GLU A 82 -44.72 -14.59 -3.13
C GLU A 82 -45.69 -15.70 -2.70
N GLY A 83 -46.13 -15.68 -1.43
CA GLY A 83 -47.12 -16.63 -0.94
C GLY A 83 -48.44 -16.55 -1.69
N SER A 84 -48.87 -15.33 -2.04
CA SER A 84 -50.08 -15.09 -2.85
C SER A 84 -49.97 -15.69 -4.25
N GLY A 85 -48.83 -15.49 -4.92
CA GLY A 85 -48.58 -16.05 -6.24
C GLY A 85 -48.47 -17.56 -6.24
N LEU A 86 -47.77 -18.16 -5.27
CA LEU A 86 -47.65 -19.61 -5.14
C LEU A 86 -49.03 -20.25 -4.91
N LEU A 87 -49.84 -19.68 -4.02
CA LEU A 87 -51.21 -20.17 -3.79
C LEU A 87 -52.07 -20.05 -5.05
N ALA A 88 -51.98 -18.93 -5.78
CA ALA A 88 -52.67 -18.76 -7.06
C ALA A 88 -52.27 -19.83 -8.09
N ALA A 89 -50.97 -20.10 -8.21
CA ALA A 89 -50.42 -21.10 -9.10
C ALA A 89 -50.84 -22.53 -8.76
N LEU A 90 -50.95 -22.84 -7.46
CA LEU A 90 -51.25 -24.18 -6.99
C LEU A 90 -52.73 -24.46 -6.74
N ALA A 91 -53.59 -23.47 -6.49
CA ALA A 91 -55.00 -23.70 -6.19
C ALA A 91 -55.92 -23.60 -7.40
N LEU A 92 -55.58 -22.76 -8.37
CA LEU A 92 -56.41 -22.47 -9.54
C LEU A 92 -56.10 -23.39 -10.73
N SER A 93 -57.02 -23.47 -11.70
CA SER A 93 -56.69 -24.12 -12.97
C SER A 93 -55.62 -23.32 -13.74
N PRO A 94 -54.87 -23.91 -14.69
CA PRO A 94 -53.79 -23.19 -15.39
C PRO A 94 -54.21 -21.85 -16.03
N GLN A 95 -55.41 -21.79 -16.60
CA GLN A 95 -55.94 -20.56 -17.21
C GLN A 95 -56.29 -19.50 -16.15
N GLU A 96 -56.90 -19.91 -15.04
CA GLU A 96 -57.27 -19.03 -13.93
C GLU A 96 -56.03 -18.56 -13.16
N ALA A 97 -55.05 -19.44 -12.94
CA ALA A 97 -53.76 -19.14 -12.33
C ALA A 97 -52.99 -18.09 -13.13
N THR A 98 -52.93 -18.25 -14.46
CA THR A 98 -52.26 -17.27 -15.34
C THR A 98 -52.94 -15.90 -15.26
N ALA A 99 -54.28 -15.87 -15.27
CA ALA A 99 -55.03 -14.63 -15.13
C ALA A 99 -54.82 -13.97 -13.76
N ALA A 100 -54.78 -14.77 -12.69
CA ALA A 100 -54.57 -14.30 -11.32
C ALA A 100 -53.17 -13.69 -11.12
N LEU A 101 -52.12 -14.34 -11.65
CA LEU A 101 -50.75 -13.85 -11.58
C LEU A 101 -50.60 -12.51 -12.32
N ALA A 102 -51.19 -12.39 -13.52
CA ALA A 102 -51.20 -11.15 -14.29
C ALA A 102 -51.98 -10.03 -13.58
N GLU A 103 -53.09 -10.35 -12.91
CA GLU A 103 -53.86 -9.41 -12.09
C GLU A 103 -53.01 -8.88 -10.93
N ILE A 104 -52.31 -9.76 -10.21
CA ILE A 104 -51.42 -9.39 -9.10
C ILE A 104 -50.30 -8.45 -9.59
N HIS A 105 -49.60 -8.81 -10.66
CA HIS A 105 -48.53 -7.97 -11.22
C HIS A 105 -49.06 -6.60 -11.68
N ALA A 106 -50.18 -6.55 -12.41
CA ALA A 106 -50.80 -5.29 -12.82
C ALA A 106 -51.18 -4.40 -11.62
N ALA A 107 -51.60 -5.01 -10.52
CA ALA A 107 -51.98 -4.28 -9.31
C ALA A 107 -50.77 -3.69 -8.58
N ILE A 108 -49.65 -4.43 -8.49
CA ILE A 108 -48.38 -3.92 -7.95
C ILE A 108 -47.84 -2.77 -8.83
N ARG A 109 -47.93 -2.89 -10.16
CA ARG A 109 -47.52 -1.82 -11.09
C ARG A 109 -48.31 -0.52 -10.92
N GLN A 110 -49.56 -0.61 -10.48
CA GLN A 110 -50.42 0.55 -10.23
C GLN A 110 -50.35 1.05 -8.79
N LEU A 111 -49.51 0.45 -7.95
CA LEU A 111 -49.33 0.84 -6.55
C LEU A 111 -48.78 2.27 -6.49
N THR A 112 -49.60 3.19 -5.99
CA THR A 112 -49.22 4.58 -5.76
C THR A 112 -48.95 4.81 -4.28
N PHE A 113 -47.83 5.45 -3.97
CA PHE A 113 -47.47 5.87 -2.63
C PHE A 113 -47.96 7.31 -2.38
N LEU A 114 -48.33 7.65 -1.14
CA LEU A 114 -48.72 9.02 -0.74
C LEU A 114 -47.63 10.05 -1.06
N GLU A 115 -48.01 11.31 -1.25
CA GLU A 115 -47.08 12.43 -1.47
C GLU A 115 -46.21 12.70 -0.20
N ALA A 116 -44.89 12.81 -0.38
CA ALA A 116 -43.90 12.93 0.71
C ALA A 116 -44.01 14.25 1.52
N ASP A 117 -44.73 15.24 1.00
CA ASP A 117 -44.96 16.54 1.62
C ASP A 117 -45.86 16.47 2.87
N GLN A 118 -46.62 15.38 3.04
CA GLN A 118 -47.45 15.13 4.22
C GLN A 118 -46.68 14.50 5.41
N LEU A 119 -45.40 14.15 5.22
CA LEU A 119 -44.54 13.51 6.24
C LEU A 119 -43.66 14.55 6.96
N SER A 120 -43.26 14.25 8.20
CA SER A 120 -42.24 15.05 8.92
C SER A 120 -40.86 14.88 8.28
N GLN A 121 -39.95 15.83 8.54
CA GLN A 121 -38.64 15.88 7.90
C GLN A 121 -37.81 14.59 8.12
N GLU A 122 -37.85 14.02 9.33
CA GLU A 122 -37.19 12.76 9.69
C GLU A 122 -37.68 11.55 8.87
N TRP A 123 -38.96 11.50 8.51
CA TRP A 123 -39.56 10.36 7.81
C TRP A 123 -39.61 10.52 6.28
N ARG A 124 -39.29 11.70 5.75
CA ARG A 124 -39.29 11.95 4.30
C ARG A 124 -38.20 11.18 3.59
N GLU A 125 -37.02 11.05 4.18
CA GLU A 125 -35.88 10.38 3.57
C GLU A 125 -36.13 8.87 3.47
N ILE A 126 -36.56 8.25 4.57
CA ILE A 126 -36.93 6.82 4.66
C ILE A 126 -38.09 6.49 3.72
N TYR A 127 -39.13 7.33 3.71
CA TYR A 127 -40.27 7.12 2.82
C TYR A 127 -39.90 7.33 1.34
N THR A 128 -39.02 8.28 1.02
CA THR A 128 -38.53 8.47 -0.36
C THR A 128 -37.67 7.29 -0.81
N SER A 129 -36.89 6.70 0.10
CA SER A 129 -36.15 5.45 -0.15
C SER A 129 -37.10 4.28 -0.45
N LEU A 130 -38.05 4.02 0.44
CA LEU A 130 -39.01 2.92 0.29
C LEU A 130 -39.89 3.06 -0.97
N THR A 131 -40.30 4.28 -1.34
CA THR A 131 -41.07 4.52 -2.57
C THR A 131 -40.24 4.36 -3.84
N ARG A 132 -38.95 4.70 -3.81
CA ARG A 132 -38.07 4.61 -4.99
C ARG A 132 -37.51 3.21 -5.18
N TRP A 133 -37.03 2.56 -4.12
CA TRP A 133 -36.36 1.26 -4.19
C TRP A 133 -37.32 0.09 -3.95
N GLY A 134 -38.19 0.21 -2.95
CA GLY A 134 -39.15 -0.84 -2.59
C GLY A 134 -40.18 -1.14 -3.67
N HIS A 135 -40.70 -0.12 -4.36
CA HIS A 135 -41.66 -0.33 -5.46
C HIS A 135 -41.06 -1.13 -6.61
N ASN A 136 -39.85 -0.76 -7.05
CA ASN A 136 -39.17 -1.42 -8.16
C ASN A 136 -38.87 -2.88 -7.81
N THR A 137 -38.44 -3.15 -6.57
CA THR A 137 -38.18 -4.50 -6.08
C THR A 137 -39.45 -5.35 -6.07
N LEU A 138 -40.57 -4.81 -5.56
CA LEU A 138 -41.85 -5.51 -5.55
C LEU A 138 -42.40 -5.73 -6.98
N LEU A 139 -42.20 -4.77 -7.87
CA LEU A 139 -42.62 -4.87 -9.27
C LEU A 139 -41.85 -5.96 -10.02
N GLU A 140 -40.52 -5.98 -9.90
CA GLU A 140 -39.66 -7.01 -10.50
C GLU A 140 -39.98 -8.40 -9.92
N THR A 141 -40.23 -8.48 -8.59
CA THR A 141 -40.70 -9.72 -7.94
C THR A 141 -42.02 -10.19 -8.52
N ALA A 142 -42.99 -9.29 -8.70
CA ALA A 142 -44.30 -9.64 -9.25
C ALA A 142 -44.20 -10.11 -10.70
N GLU A 143 -43.38 -9.45 -11.51
CA GLU A 143 -43.14 -9.82 -12.91
C GLU A 143 -42.48 -11.20 -13.03
N MET A 144 -41.36 -11.43 -12.34
CA MET A 144 -40.65 -12.72 -12.42
C MET A 144 -41.46 -13.85 -11.80
N MET A 145 -42.23 -13.58 -10.74
CA MET A 145 -43.19 -14.52 -10.18
C MET A 145 -44.27 -14.91 -11.20
N GLU A 146 -44.86 -13.94 -11.91
CA GLU A 146 -45.83 -14.21 -12.98
C GLU A 146 -45.21 -15.10 -14.08
N LEU A 147 -44.01 -14.75 -14.53
CA LEU A 147 -43.33 -15.49 -15.61
C LEU A 147 -42.96 -16.92 -15.19
N VAL A 148 -42.31 -17.11 -14.03
CA VAL A 148 -41.85 -18.42 -13.54
C VAL A 148 -43.03 -19.33 -13.22
N LEU A 149 -43.99 -18.87 -12.41
CA LEU A 149 -45.14 -19.68 -12.02
C LEU A 149 -46.09 -19.89 -13.20
N GLY A 150 -46.27 -18.89 -14.05
CA GLY A 150 -47.03 -19.04 -15.30
C GLY A 150 -46.41 -20.09 -16.22
N CYS A 151 -45.09 -20.09 -16.39
CA CYS A 151 -44.37 -21.11 -17.15
C CYS A 151 -44.56 -22.50 -16.52
N TYR A 152 -44.42 -22.60 -15.20
CA TYR A 152 -44.56 -23.83 -14.43
C TYR A 152 -45.95 -24.47 -14.56
N VAL A 153 -47.02 -23.71 -14.32
CA VAL A 153 -48.40 -24.23 -14.33
C VAL A 153 -48.86 -24.59 -15.75
N ASN A 154 -48.40 -23.84 -16.77
CA ASN A 154 -48.72 -24.11 -18.17
C ASN A 154 -47.83 -25.19 -18.82
N ARG A 155 -46.84 -25.73 -18.10
CA ARG A 155 -45.84 -26.67 -18.63
C ARG A 155 -45.12 -26.14 -19.89
N ALA A 156 -44.81 -24.85 -19.89
CA ALA A 156 -44.11 -24.19 -21.00
C ALA A 156 -42.57 -24.34 -20.89
N TYR A 157 -42.10 -25.50 -20.43
CA TYR A 157 -40.69 -25.86 -20.19
C TYR A 157 -40.49 -27.36 -20.40
N ASP A 158 -39.25 -27.79 -20.66
CA ASP A 158 -38.86 -29.19 -20.68
C ASP A 158 -38.19 -29.58 -19.35
N PRO A 159 -38.80 -30.46 -18.52
CA PRO A 159 -38.23 -30.87 -17.23
C PRO A 159 -36.84 -31.54 -17.32
N GLN A 160 -36.44 -32.04 -18.49
CA GLN A 160 -35.14 -32.70 -18.69
C GLN A 160 -34.04 -31.73 -19.13
N GLN A 161 -34.38 -30.48 -19.47
CA GLN A 161 -33.41 -29.49 -19.89
C GLN A 161 -32.55 -29.01 -18.70
N ASN A 162 -31.29 -28.66 -18.96
CA ASN A 162 -30.41 -28.10 -17.93
C ASN A 162 -30.78 -26.63 -17.67
N PRO A 163 -31.24 -26.26 -16.45
CA PRO A 163 -31.62 -24.88 -16.16
C PRO A 163 -30.44 -23.91 -16.28
N ASN A 164 -29.21 -24.33 -15.98
CA ASN A 164 -28.03 -23.47 -16.09
C ASN A 164 -27.66 -23.15 -17.54
N GLU A 165 -28.00 -24.03 -18.50
CA GLU A 165 -27.78 -23.77 -19.91
C GLU A 165 -28.74 -22.69 -20.44
N LEU A 166 -29.98 -22.66 -19.95
CA LEU A 166 -30.95 -21.59 -20.25
C LEU A 166 -30.49 -20.23 -19.71
N ILE A 167 -29.93 -20.21 -18.48
CA ILE A 167 -29.36 -18.98 -17.92
C ILE A 167 -28.14 -18.53 -18.73
N ARG A 168 -27.23 -19.45 -19.08
CA ARG A 168 -26.07 -19.16 -19.95
C ARG A 168 -26.51 -18.54 -21.28
N GLN A 169 -27.52 -19.12 -21.94
CA GLN A 169 -28.09 -18.58 -23.18
C GLN A 169 -28.71 -17.19 -22.98
N ALA A 170 -29.41 -16.96 -21.87
CA ALA A 170 -29.97 -15.65 -21.53
C ALA A 170 -28.88 -14.59 -21.34
N VAL A 171 -27.77 -14.98 -20.70
CA VAL A 171 -26.59 -14.14 -20.55
C VAL A 171 -25.97 -13.85 -21.91
N GLU A 172 -25.71 -14.85 -22.75
CA GLU A 172 -25.14 -14.65 -24.10
C GLU A 172 -26.00 -13.74 -24.97
N LEU A 173 -27.32 -13.91 -24.93
CA LEU A 173 -28.26 -13.11 -25.73
C LEU A 173 -28.28 -11.63 -25.32
N THR A 174 -27.96 -11.33 -24.06
CA THR A 174 -28.03 -9.97 -23.50
C THR A 174 -26.67 -9.34 -23.23
N THR A 175 -25.58 -10.10 -23.44
CA THR A 175 -24.21 -9.59 -23.37
C THR A 175 -23.90 -8.87 -24.67
N VAL A 176 -23.82 -7.55 -24.60
CA VAL A 176 -23.29 -6.73 -25.69
C VAL A 176 -21.79 -6.56 -25.43
N TYR A 177 -20.95 -6.98 -26.37
CA TYR A 177 -19.50 -6.83 -26.27
C TYR A 177 -19.14 -5.35 -26.21
N PHE A 178 -18.40 -4.95 -25.17
CA PHE A 178 -17.65 -3.71 -25.19
C PHE A 178 -16.43 -3.94 -26.09
N GLU A 179 -16.53 -3.56 -27.36
CA GLU A 179 -15.32 -3.25 -28.11
C GLU A 179 -14.76 -1.96 -27.50
N TYR A 180 -13.57 -2.05 -26.92
CA TYR A 180 -12.77 -0.91 -26.46
C TYR A 180 -12.31 -0.10 -27.68
N ASP A 181 -13.26 0.53 -28.35
CA ASP A 181 -13.00 1.60 -29.29
C ASP A 181 -13.73 2.85 -28.78
N ASP A 182 -12.97 3.93 -28.69
CA ASP A 182 -13.43 5.27 -28.32
C ASP A 182 -14.73 5.61 -29.08
N GLU A 183 -15.76 5.98 -28.31
CA GLU A 183 -17.14 6.32 -28.75
C GLU A 183 -18.12 5.16 -29.03
N SER A 184 -18.30 4.20 -28.12
CA SER A 184 -19.47 3.32 -28.14
C SER A 184 -20.62 3.85 -27.27
N GLU A 185 -21.69 4.33 -27.90
CA GLU A 185 -23.01 4.46 -27.26
C GLU A 185 -23.35 3.14 -26.54
N LEU A 186 -23.78 3.21 -25.28
CA LEU A 186 -24.35 2.08 -24.53
C LEU A 186 -25.44 1.41 -25.38
N LEU A 187 -25.08 0.36 -26.11
CA LEU A 187 -26.00 -0.47 -26.86
C LEU A 187 -26.82 -1.25 -25.85
N HIS A 188 -27.99 -0.70 -25.49
CA HIS A 188 -28.95 -1.43 -24.69
C HIS A 188 -29.42 -2.66 -25.49
N PRO A 189 -29.47 -3.86 -24.89
CA PRO A 189 -30.01 -5.03 -25.57
C PRO A 189 -31.44 -4.74 -26.05
N ASP A 190 -31.76 -5.20 -27.26
CA ASP A 190 -33.10 -5.01 -27.84
C ASP A 190 -34.18 -5.51 -26.87
N ALA A 191 -35.31 -4.82 -26.81
CA ALA A 191 -36.43 -5.17 -25.94
C ALA A 191 -36.93 -6.60 -26.20
N GLU A 192 -36.82 -7.09 -27.45
CA GLU A 192 -37.14 -8.48 -27.81
C GLU A 192 -36.15 -9.48 -27.20
N ALA A 193 -34.85 -9.17 -27.25
CA ALA A 193 -33.80 -9.99 -26.65
C ALA A 193 -33.93 -10.07 -25.12
N LEU A 194 -34.23 -8.94 -24.48
CA LEU A 194 -34.47 -8.88 -23.03
C LEU A 194 -35.71 -9.68 -22.62
N ALA A 195 -36.79 -9.60 -23.40
CA ALA A 195 -38.00 -10.38 -23.17
C ALA A 195 -37.73 -11.90 -23.32
N GLN A 196 -36.96 -12.30 -24.33
CA GLN A 196 -36.59 -13.70 -24.53
C GLN A 196 -35.67 -14.22 -23.42
N ALA A 197 -34.72 -13.42 -22.94
CA ALA A 197 -33.86 -13.78 -21.82
C ALA A 197 -34.67 -13.97 -20.52
N ARG A 198 -35.63 -13.08 -20.23
CA ARG A 198 -36.56 -13.23 -19.09
C ARG A 198 -37.40 -14.50 -19.20
N GLN A 199 -37.82 -14.89 -20.39
CA GLN A 199 -38.53 -16.17 -20.61
C GLN A 199 -37.64 -17.38 -20.34
N TRP A 200 -36.37 -17.37 -20.75
CA TRP A 200 -35.44 -18.47 -20.44
C TRP A 200 -35.13 -18.56 -18.94
N ILE A 201 -34.98 -17.44 -18.25
CA ILE A 201 -34.88 -17.41 -16.78
C ILE A 201 -36.12 -18.04 -16.14
N ALA A 202 -37.31 -17.71 -16.64
CA ALA A 202 -38.56 -18.28 -16.14
C ALA A 202 -38.67 -19.79 -16.39
N GLN A 203 -38.24 -20.27 -17.56
CA GLN A 203 -38.16 -21.71 -17.86
C GLN A 203 -37.18 -22.44 -16.95
N ALA A 204 -35.99 -21.86 -16.71
CA ALA A 204 -35.02 -22.42 -15.77
C ALA A 204 -35.62 -22.52 -14.35
N GLY A 205 -36.32 -21.48 -13.90
CA GLY A 205 -37.03 -21.51 -12.62
C GLY A 205 -38.12 -22.59 -12.57
N ALA A 206 -38.93 -22.72 -13.62
CA ALA A 206 -39.97 -23.76 -13.70
C ALA A 206 -39.38 -25.19 -13.67
N ILE A 207 -38.23 -25.41 -14.29
CA ILE A 207 -37.49 -26.69 -14.24
C ILE A 207 -37.06 -27.00 -12.79
N VAL A 208 -36.51 -26.02 -12.08
CA VAL A 208 -36.07 -26.18 -10.68
C VAL A 208 -37.26 -26.45 -9.76
N LEU A 209 -38.39 -25.77 -9.96
CA LEU A 209 -39.63 -26.07 -9.22
C LEU A 209 -40.13 -27.49 -9.48
N HIS A 210 -39.99 -27.99 -10.70
CA HIS A 210 -40.36 -29.35 -11.06
C HIS A 210 -39.47 -30.39 -10.35
N GLY A 211 -38.15 -30.19 -10.35
CA GLY A 211 -37.19 -31.02 -9.60
C GLY A 211 -36.80 -32.36 -10.22
N ASP A 212 -37.42 -32.78 -11.33
CA ASP A 212 -37.14 -34.08 -11.98
C ASP A 212 -35.79 -34.12 -12.72
N SER A 213 -35.19 -32.96 -13.01
CA SER A 213 -33.91 -32.87 -13.73
C SER A 213 -32.71 -33.37 -12.91
N GLY A 214 -32.83 -33.40 -11.57
CA GLY A 214 -31.73 -33.69 -10.66
C GLY A 214 -30.58 -32.66 -10.67
N LYS A 215 -30.74 -31.53 -11.39
CA LYS A 215 -29.70 -30.50 -11.57
C LYS A 215 -30.15 -29.18 -10.94
N PRO A 216 -29.53 -28.73 -9.83
CA PRO A 216 -29.84 -27.44 -9.22
C PRO A 216 -29.34 -26.28 -10.09
N LEU A 217 -29.88 -25.07 -9.87
CA LEU A 217 -29.27 -23.85 -10.38
C LEU A 217 -27.88 -23.67 -9.77
N TRP A 218 -26.93 -23.26 -10.59
CA TRP A 218 -25.56 -22.98 -10.19
C TRP A 218 -25.56 -21.77 -9.24
N ARG A 219 -25.06 -21.97 -8.02
CA ARG A 219 -25.19 -21.03 -6.90
C ARG A 219 -24.61 -19.65 -7.20
N ARG A 220 -23.55 -19.59 -8.00
CA ARG A 220 -22.81 -18.36 -8.31
C ARG A 220 -23.46 -17.48 -9.37
N TRP A 221 -24.56 -17.89 -10.01
CA TRP A 221 -25.29 -17.02 -10.95
C TRP A 221 -25.63 -15.64 -10.37
N SER A 222 -25.89 -15.56 -9.06
CA SER A 222 -26.13 -14.30 -8.35
C SER A 222 -24.93 -13.34 -8.31
N LYS A 223 -23.70 -13.87 -8.42
CA LYS A 223 -22.44 -13.12 -8.42
C LYS A 223 -21.90 -12.84 -9.84
N GLU A 224 -22.26 -13.68 -10.81
CA GLU A 224 -21.61 -13.73 -12.14
C GLU A 224 -22.42 -13.03 -13.24
N VAL A 225 -23.72 -12.81 -13.01
CA VAL A 225 -24.59 -12.12 -13.98
C VAL A 225 -24.63 -10.62 -13.70
N PHE A 226 -24.28 -9.84 -14.71
CA PHE A 226 -24.31 -8.37 -14.70
C PHE A 226 -25.24 -7.84 -15.78
N GLY A 227 -25.58 -6.55 -15.70
CA GLY A 227 -26.42 -5.88 -16.70
C GLY A 227 -27.92 -6.10 -16.53
N ALA A 228 -28.67 -5.96 -17.63
CA ALA A 228 -30.14 -5.82 -17.61
C ALA A 228 -30.91 -7.05 -17.12
N ILE A 229 -30.29 -8.23 -17.07
CA ILE A 229 -30.92 -9.48 -16.60
C ILE A 229 -30.51 -9.90 -15.18
N ARG A 230 -29.63 -9.14 -14.52
CA ARG A 230 -29.17 -9.42 -13.15
C ARG A 230 -30.34 -9.44 -12.16
N GLU A 231 -31.10 -8.36 -12.07
CA GLU A 231 -32.22 -8.23 -11.14
C GLU A 231 -33.31 -9.31 -11.37
N PRO A 232 -33.74 -9.60 -12.62
CA PRO A 232 -34.63 -10.71 -12.92
C PRO A 232 -34.15 -12.08 -12.41
N LEU A 233 -32.86 -12.38 -12.61
CA LEU A 233 -32.28 -13.66 -12.24
C LEU A 233 -32.12 -13.81 -10.72
N VAL A 234 -31.60 -12.77 -10.06
CA VAL A 234 -31.46 -12.73 -8.60
C VAL A 234 -32.82 -12.89 -7.93
N THR A 235 -33.82 -12.14 -8.41
CA THR A 235 -35.22 -12.26 -7.95
C THR A 235 -35.74 -13.68 -8.13
N THR A 236 -35.49 -14.31 -9.28
CA THR A 236 -35.88 -15.70 -9.54
C THR A 236 -35.19 -16.68 -8.58
N ILE A 237 -33.90 -16.51 -8.31
CA ILE A 237 -33.17 -17.36 -7.35
C ILE A 237 -33.77 -17.25 -5.95
N PHE A 238 -34.15 -16.05 -5.50
CA PHE A 238 -34.83 -15.85 -4.22
C PHE A 238 -36.18 -16.55 -4.17
N LEU A 239 -37.03 -16.36 -5.20
CA LEU A 239 -38.32 -17.05 -5.33
C LEU A 239 -38.16 -18.57 -5.23
N LEU A 240 -37.18 -19.14 -5.94
CA LEU A 240 -36.93 -20.58 -5.94
C LEU A 240 -36.44 -21.08 -4.59
N LYS A 241 -35.56 -20.32 -3.91
CA LYS A 241 -35.09 -20.65 -2.57
C LYS A 241 -36.27 -20.76 -1.60
N ASP A 242 -37.22 -19.84 -1.67
CA ASP A 242 -38.37 -19.81 -0.77
C ASP A 242 -39.41 -20.89 -1.11
N TYR A 243 -39.65 -21.16 -2.40
CA TYR A 243 -40.60 -22.19 -2.84
C TYR A 243 -40.08 -23.63 -2.68
N THR A 244 -38.77 -23.85 -2.80
CA THR A 244 -38.18 -25.19 -2.73
C THR A 244 -37.52 -25.50 -1.38
N ARG A 245 -37.55 -24.56 -0.43
CA ARG A 245 -36.80 -24.61 0.85
C ARG A 245 -35.30 -24.86 0.61
N ALA A 246 -34.69 -23.96 -0.16
CA ALA A 246 -33.30 -24.05 -0.60
C ALA A 246 -32.97 -25.36 -1.36
N GLY A 247 -33.92 -25.85 -2.18
CA GLY A 247 -33.75 -27.03 -3.02
C GLY A 247 -34.07 -28.37 -2.36
N VAL A 248 -34.41 -28.39 -1.07
CA VAL A 248 -34.67 -29.63 -0.30
C VAL A 248 -36.01 -30.28 -0.68
N ALA A 249 -36.97 -29.50 -1.17
CA ALA A 249 -38.32 -29.97 -1.46
C ALA A 249 -38.86 -29.30 -2.74
N PRO A 250 -38.49 -29.78 -3.94
CA PRO A 250 -39.14 -29.32 -5.18
C PRO A 250 -40.64 -29.63 -5.15
N LEU A 251 -41.41 -28.85 -5.93
CA LEU A 251 -42.87 -28.97 -5.98
C LEU A 251 -43.31 -30.23 -6.74
N GLY A 252 -42.51 -30.69 -7.71
CA GLY A 252 -42.86 -31.81 -8.60
C GLY A 252 -43.61 -31.33 -9.85
N ALA A 253 -44.28 -32.24 -10.55
CA ALA A 253 -45.19 -31.83 -11.62
C ALA A 253 -46.37 -30.99 -11.08
N PRO A 254 -46.92 -30.01 -11.84
CA PRO A 254 -47.97 -29.10 -11.36
C PRO A 254 -49.18 -29.79 -10.73
N GLU A 255 -49.61 -30.94 -11.26
CA GLU A 255 -50.75 -31.70 -10.75
C GLU A 255 -50.44 -32.36 -9.41
N THR A 256 -49.18 -32.78 -9.22
CA THR A 256 -48.71 -33.34 -7.95
C THR A 256 -48.62 -32.25 -6.89
N ALA A 257 -48.12 -31.08 -7.27
CA ALA A 257 -48.06 -29.91 -6.40
C ALA A 257 -49.48 -29.43 -6.00
N HIS A 258 -50.43 -29.38 -6.95
CA HIS A 258 -51.84 -29.09 -6.70
C HIS A 258 -52.46 -30.11 -5.73
N ALA A 259 -52.19 -31.41 -5.91
CA ALA A 259 -52.68 -32.45 -5.01
C ALA A 259 -52.09 -32.34 -3.58
N ARG A 260 -50.86 -31.83 -3.46
CA ARG A 260 -50.16 -31.56 -2.20
C ARG A 260 -50.49 -30.18 -1.62
N LEU A 261 -51.35 -29.39 -2.26
CA LEU A 261 -51.73 -28.06 -1.79
C LEU A 261 -52.15 -28.05 -0.31
N PRO A 262 -52.97 -29.00 0.22
CA PRO A 262 -53.32 -28.99 1.64
C PRO A 262 -52.12 -29.19 2.58
N GLU A 263 -51.15 -30.03 2.19
CA GLU A 263 -49.92 -30.27 2.95
C GLU A 263 -48.99 -29.06 2.90
N LEU A 264 -48.86 -28.44 1.72
CA LEU A 264 -48.08 -27.23 1.52
C LEU A 264 -48.69 -26.06 2.30
N VAL A 265 -50.00 -25.83 2.19
CA VAL A 265 -50.75 -24.83 2.95
C VAL A 265 -50.62 -25.07 4.45
N ALA A 266 -50.70 -26.30 4.94
CA ALA A 266 -50.47 -26.62 6.36
C ALA A 266 -49.02 -26.33 6.79
N SER A 267 -48.05 -26.55 5.91
CA SER A 267 -46.65 -26.21 6.19
C SER A 267 -46.39 -24.70 6.17
N TYR A 268 -47.16 -23.95 5.37
CA TYR A 268 -47.21 -22.50 5.43
C TYR A 268 -48.03 -22.03 6.64
N GLN A 269 -49.01 -22.78 7.16
CA GLN A 269 -49.73 -22.42 8.39
C GLN A 269 -48.82 -22.34 9.62
N ASP A 270 -47.78 -23.18 9.74
CA ASP A 270 -46.75 -23.05 10.79
C ASP A 270 -45.86 -21.80 10.60
N ILE A 271 -45.71 -21.32 9.36
CA ILE A 271 -45.04 -20.05 9.00
C ILE A 271 -45.99 -18.86 9.19
N LEU A 272 -47.31 -19.10 9.09
CA LEU A 272 -48.37 -18.10 9.15
C LEU A 272 -49.01 -17.97 10.55
N GLU A 273 -48.70 -18.86 11.50
CA GLU A 273 -48.90 -18.61 12.92
C GLU A 273 -47.81 -17.64 13.41
N PRO A 274 -48.18 -16.65 14.25
CA PRO A 274 -47.25 -15.63 14.73
C PRO A 274 -46.21 -16.24 15.67
N HIS A 275 -45.15 -16.83 15.12
CA HIS A 275 -44.03 -17.32 15.91
C HIS A 275 -43.18 -16.11 16.35
N PRO A 276 -42.88 -15.94 17.65
CA PRO A 276 -42.26 -14.72 18.19
C PRO A 276 -40.82 -14.45 17.72
N ARG A 277 -40.28 -15.31 16.85
CA ARG A 277 -39.00 -15.18 16.16
C ARG A 277 -39.10 -15.79 14.77
N LEU A 278 -39.12 -14.95 13.76
CA LEU A 278 -38.73 -15.27 12.38
C LEU A 278 -37.93 -14.06 11.87
N PRO A 279 -36.65 -14.19 11.46
CA PRO A 279 -35.94 -15.41 11.07
C PRO A 279 -34.61 -15.67 11.82
N ASP A 280 -34.66 -16.39 12.96
CA ASP A 280 -33.63 -17.41 13.30
C ASP A 280 -34.04 -18.80 12.78
N PHE A 281 -35.36 -19.02 12.65
CA PHE A 281 -35.95 -20.32 12.29
C PHE A 281 -35.90 -20.61 10.78
N MET A 282 -35.76 -19.61 9.91
CA MET A 282 -35.70 -19.82 8.45
C MET A 282 -34.27 -20.01 7.91
N LEU A 283 -33.26 -19.61 8.68
CA LEU A 283 -31.85 -19.87 8.36
C LEU A 283 -31.35 -21.17 8.99
N SER A 284 -32.15 -21.79 9.85
CA SER A 284 -31.81 -23.06 10.49
C SER A 284 -32.45 -24.22 9.73
N PRO A 285 -31.70 -25.28 9.37
CA PRO A 285 -32.29 -26.54 8.93
C PRO A 285 -33.26 -27.08 10.01
N PRO A 286 -34.18 -28.01 9.67
CA PRO A 286 -35.22 -28.48 10.60
C PRO A 286 -34.63 -28.86 11.97
N GLN A 287 -35.26 -28.30 13.01
CA GLN A 287 -34.92 -28.38 14.43
C GLN A 287 -33.89 -29.47 14.81
N ASP A 288 -32.69 -28.99 15.15
CA ASP A 288 -31.71 -29.53 16.09
C ASP A 288 -32.02 -30.91 16.70
N THR A 289 -31.51 -31.93 16.02
CA THR A 289 -31.15 -33.20 16.67
C THR A 289 -29.81 -33.08 17.44
N ILE A 290 -29.20 -31.88 17.45
CA ILE A 290 -27.86 -31.62 17.99
C ILE A 290 -27.95 -31.27 19.48
N SER A 291 -27.28 -32.06 20.31
CA SER A 291 -27.16 -31.84 21.75
C SER A 291 -26.53 -30.47 22.08
N PRO A 292 -27.05 -29.70 23.06
CA PRO A 292 -26.47 -28.41 23.49
C PRO A 292 -24.97 -28.51 23.82
N GLN A 293 -24.53 -29.66 24.33
CA GLN A 293 -23.13 -29.90 24.67
C GLN A 293 -22.23 -29.91 23.44
N VAL A 294 -22.71 -30.46 22.30
CA VAL A 294 -21.94 -30.51 21.05
C VAL A 294 -21.79 -29.12 20.46
N ARG A 295 -22.84 -28.28 20.51
CA ARG A 295 -22.76 -26.87 20.07
C ARG A 295 -21.73 -26.06 20.84
N VAL A 296 -21.71 -26.18 22.17
CA VAL A 296 -20.68 -25.52 22.99
C VAL A 296 -19.28 -26.02 22.63
N THR A 297 -19.13 -27.32 22.38
CA THR A 297 -17.85 -27.93 22.03
C THR A 297 -17.32 -27.44 20.68
N ILE A 298 -18.19 -27.31 19.67
CA ILE A 298 -17.82 -26.76 18.36
C ILE A 298 -17.56 -25.25 18.43
N GLY A 299 -18.32 -24.50 19.24
CA GLY A 299 -18.03 -23.07 19.47
C GLY A 299 -16.64 -22.84 20.07
N GLN A 300 -16.28 -23.61 21.09
CA GLN A 300 -14.94 -23.56 21.70
C GLN A 300 -13.83 -23.95 20.72
N MET A 301 -14.09 -24.91 19.82
CA MET A 301 -13.15 -25.31 18.77
C MET A 301 -12.87 -24.16 17.79
N ILE A 302 -13.89 -23.38 17.41
CA ILE A 302 -13.72 -22.21 16.54
C ILE A 302 -12.96 -21.10 17.26
N GLU A 303 -13.29 -20.81 18.53
CA GLU A 303 -12.55 -19.85 19.35
C GLU A 303 -11.06 -20.24 19.47
N GLU A 304 -10.77 -21.53 19.71
CA GLU A 304 -9.39 -22.03 19.77
C GLU A 304 -8.65 -21.86 18.43
N LEU A 305 -9.31 -22.04 17.29
CA LEU A 305 -8.72 -21.79 15.97
C LEU A 305 -8.40 -20.30 15.74
N ILE A 306 -9.22 -19.40 16.26
CA ILE A 306 -9.01 -17.95 16.18
C ILE A 306 -7.84 -17.52 17.09
N GLU A 307 -7.73 -18.09 18.30
CA GLU A 307 -6.68 -17.74 19.26
C GLU A 307 -5.28 -18.23 18.88
N LEU A 308 -5.17 -19.18 17.94
CA LEU A 308 -3.88 -19.77 17.54
C LEU A 308 -2.99 -18.85 16.69
N GLU A 309 -3.57 -17.86 16.00
CA GLU A 309 -2.85 -16.99 15.05
C GLU A 309 -1.99 -17.85 14.08
N ASP A 310 -0.69 -17.57 13.95
CA ASP A 310 0.24 -18.33 13.08
C ASP A 310 0.67 -19.71 13.65
N GLN A 311 0.26 -20.06 14.88
CA GLN A 311 0.65 -21.34 15.46
C GLN A 311 -0.05 -22.53 14.79
N PRO A 312 0.62 -23.70 14.66
CA PRO A 312 -0.02 -24.90 14.14
C PRO A 312 -1.08 -25.41 15.12
N TYR A 313 -2.24 -25.82 14.60
CA TYR A 313 -3.30 -26.37 15.45
C TYR A 313 -2.95 -27.76 16.01
N PRO A 314 -3.36 -28.07 17.25
CA PRO A 314 -3.10 -29.35 17.88
C PRO A 314 -3.82 -30.52 17.15
N PRO A 315 -3.20 -31.72 17.04
CA PRO A 315 -3.80 -32.90 16.41
C PRO A 315 -5.16 -33.32 17.01
N GLU A 316 -5.39 -32.95 18.27
CA GLU A 316 -6.64 -33.17 18.99
C GLU A 316 -7.84 -32.46 18.33
N LEU A 317 -7.64 -31.28 17.71
CA LEU A 317 -8.71 -30.55 17.02
C LEU A 317 -9.18 -31.30 15.77
N LEU A 318 -8.28 -31.86 14.96
CA LEU A 318 -8.68 -32.69 13.83
C LEU A 318 -9.48 -33.93 14.30
N SER A 319 -9.04 -34.54 15.40
CA SER A 319 -9.75 -35.68 16.00
C SER A 319 -11.15 -35.29 16.50
N LEU A 320 -11.29 -34.08 17.05
CA LEU A 320 -12.57 -33.52 17.48
C LEU A 320 -13.50 -33.26 16.29
N CYS A 321 -12.99 -32.64 15.22
CA CYS A 321 -13.75 -32.42 13.99
C CYS A 321 -14.21 -33.75 13.37
N GLN A 322 -13.37 -34.80 13.39
CA GLN A 322 -13.73 -36.12 12.91
C GLN A 322 -14.85 -36.76 13.75
N ALA A 323 -14.83 -36.57 15.07
CA ALA A 323 -15.85 -37.10 15.98
C ALA A 323 -17.22 -36.39 15.84
N HIS A 324 -17.20 -35.10 15.47
CA HIS A 324 -18.39 -34.24 15.36
C HIS A 324 -18.53 -33.64 13.95
N ARG A 325 -18.33 -34.47 12.92
CA ARG A 325 -18.26 -34.03 11.52
C ARG A 325 -19.48 -33.22 11.07
N ALA A 326 -20.68 -33.67 11.43
CA ALA A 326 -21.94 -33.06 10.96
C ALA A 326 -22.09 -31.62 11.47
N GLU A 327 -21.55 -31.32 12.64
CA GLU A 327 -21.60 -29.99 13.26
C GLU A 327 -20.35 -29.16 12.96
N ALA A 328 -19.18 -29.80 12.83
CA ALA A 328 -17.90 -29.13 12.58
C ALA A 328 -17.80 -28.59 11.15
N ILE A 329 -18.25 -29.35 10.13
CA ILE A 329 -18.14 -28.93 8.72
C ILE A 329 -18.85 -27.59 8.46
N PRO A 330 -20.13 -27.40 8.83
CA PRO A 330 -20.80 -26.12 8.64
C PRO A 330 -20.11 -24.94 9.34
N ALA A 331 -19.58 -25.16 10.56
CA ALA A 331 -18.87 -24.13 11.30
C ALA A 331 -17.53 -23.75 10.65
N LEU A 332 -16.79 -24.73 10.14
CA LEU A 332 -15.54 -24.51 9.41
C LEU A 332 -15.79 -23.82 8.06
N ILE A 333 -16.86 -24.19 7.35
CA ILE A 333 -17.27 -23.49 6.12
C ILE A 333 -17.53 -22.01 6.42
N ALA A 334 -18.31 -21.72 7.46
CA ALA A 334 -18.61 -20.35 7.85
C ALA A 334 -17.33 -19.54 8.13
N LEU A 335 -16.40 -20.10 8.91
CA LEU A 335 -15.12 -19.45 9.23
C LEU A 335 -14.23 -19.26 7.99
N ALA A 336 -14.21 -20.23 7.07
CA ALA A 336 -13.43 -20.14 5.84
C ALA A 336 -13.93 -19.03 4.89
N THR A 337 -15.25 -18.83 4.81
CA THR A 337 -15.89 -17.88 3.88
C THR A 337 -16.13 -16.49 4.46
N ASP A 338 -15.83 -16.27 5.75
CA ASP A 338 -16.01 -14.97 6.38
C ASP A 338 -14.85 -14.04 6.02
N GLU A 339 -15.13 -13.04 5.18
CA GLU A 339 -14.15 -12.06 4.69
C GLU A 339 -13.45 -11.32 5.83
N TYR A 340 -14.14 -11.09 6.96
CA TYR A 340 -13.54 -10.41 8.11
C TYR A 340 -12.37 -11.21 8.67
N TYR A 341 -12.52 -12.52 8.85
CA TYR A 341 -11.46 -13.37 9.41
C TYR A 341 -10.33 -13.69 8.43
N GLN A 342 -10.46 -13.30 7.16
CA GLN A 342 -9.39 -13.42 6.16
C GLN A 342 -8.40 -12.25 6.22
N TRP A 343 -8.75 -11.14 6.88
CA TRP A 343 -7.87 -9.97 6.99
C TRP A 343 -6.75 -10.18 8.03
N THR A 344 -5.59 -9.59 7.76
CA THR A 344 -4.40 -9.72 8.61
C THR A 344 -4.53 -9.05 9.99
N ASP A 345 -5.47 -8.12 10.15
CA ASP A 345 -5.75 -7.38 11.39
C ASP A 345 -6.94 -7.94 12.18
N ALA A 346 -7.64 -8.95 11.64
CA ALA A 346 -8.71 -9.64 12.34
C ALA A 346 -8.18 -10.57 13.44
N PRO A 347 -8.99 -10.94 14.44
CA PRO A 347 -8.62 -11.95 15.42
C PRO A 347 -8.14 -13.24 14.74
N GLY A 348 -6.93 -13.68 15.06
CA GLY A 348 -6.27 -14.82 14.39
C GLY A 348 -5.46 -14.45 13.14
N GLY A 349 -5.36 -13.17 12.80
CA GLY A 349 -4.42 -12.63 11.79
C GLY A 349 -4.58 -13.20 10.38
N GLY A 350 -5.80 -13.56 9.95
CA GLY A 350 -6.05 -14.24 8.67
C GLY A 350 -5.85 -15.76 8.68
N TYR A 351 -5.12 -16.28 9.68
CA TYR A 351 -4.79 -17.71 9.76
C TYR A 351 -5.99 -18.58 10.12
N ALA A 352 -6.97 -18.06 10.85
CA ALA A 352 -8.16 -18.81 11.25
C ALA A 352 -8.91 -19.38 10.01
N SER A 353 -9.13 -18.56 8.98
CA SER A 353 -9.76 -18.99 7.73
C SER A 353 -8.88 -19.97 6.95
N ILE A 354 -7.55 -19.76 6.91
CA ILE A 354 -6.60 -20.70 6.29
C ILE A 354 -6.66 -22.08 6.98
N ARG A 355 -6.66 -22.12 8.32
CA ARG A 355 -6.76 -23.39 9.07
C ARG A 355 -8.11 -24.06 8.91
N ALA A 356 -9.18 -23.28 8.80
CA ALA A 356 -10.51 -23.83 8.51
C ALA A 356 -10.51 -24.54 7.15
N VAL A 357 -9.95 -23.93 6.11
CA VAL A 357 -9.77 -24.54 4.78
C VAL A 357 -8.92 -25.82 4.85
N GLU A 358 -7.78 -25.79 5.56
CA GLU A 358 -6.93 -26.98 5.74
C GLU A 358 -7.69 -28.14 6.42
N LEU A 359 -8.48 -27.85 7.46
CA LEU A 359 -9.26 -28.84 8.17
C LEU A 359 -10.38 -29.42 7.28
N LEU A 360 -11.04 -28.60 6.48
CA LEU A 360 -12.06 -29.06 5.51
C LEU A 360 -11.47 -30.04 4.49
N GLY A 361 -10.26 -29.76 3.99
CA GLY A 361 -9.50 -30.67 3.11
C GLY A 361 -9.15 -31.99 3.81
N LYS A 362 -8.57 -31.93 5.02
CA LYS A 362 -8.21 -33.14 5.80
C LYS A 362 -9.41 -33.99 6.21
N LEU A 363 -10.57 -33.36 6.40
CA LEU A 363 -11.83 -34.04 6.64
C LEU A 363 -12.43 -34.61 5.35
N GLN A 364 -11.94 -34.26 4.16
CA GLN A 364 -12.56 -34.60 2.89
C GLN A 364 -14.03 -34.17 2.85
N ALA A 365 -14.30 -32.93 3.25
CA ALA A 365 -15.64 -32.38 3.38
C ALA A 365 -16.25 -32.03 2.01
N THR A 366 -17.00 -32.96 1.42
CA THR A 366 -17.68 -32.75 0.13
C THR A 366 -18.65 -31.58 0.13
N GLU A 367 -19.22 -31.28 1.30
CA GLU A 367 -20.16 -30.18 1.51
C GLU A 367 -19.47 -28.81 1.40
N ALA A 368 -18.15 -28.76 1.56
CA ALA A 368 -17.35 -27.53 1.50
C ALA A 368 -16.89 -27.17 0.09
N ILE A 369 -17.03 -28.06 -0.90
CA ILE A 369 -16.52 -27.84 -2.27
C ILE A 369 -16.99 -26.48 -2.84
N PRO A 370 -18.29 -26.11 -2.78
CA PRO A 370 -18.72 -24.82 -3.32
C PRO A 370 -18.08 -23.63 -2.59
N ALA A 371 -17.90 -23.73 -1.27
CA ALA A 371 -17.29 -22.69 -0.47
C ALA A 371 -15.79 -22.54 -0.77
N LEU A 372 -15.08 -23.64 -1.00
CA LEU A 372 -13.67 -23.62 -1.37
C LEU A 372 -13.45 -23.01 -2.76
N ILE A 373 -14.32 -23.32 -3.73
CA ILE A 373 -14.31 -22.65 -5.04
C ILE A 373 -14.59 -21.14 -4.88
N ASP A 374 -15.53 -20.77 -4.02
CA ASP A 374 -15.83 -19.37 -3.72
C ASP A 374 -14.63 -18.63 -3.09
N VAL A 375 -13.85 -19.31 -2.22
CA VAL A 375 -12.61 -18.77 -1.63
C VAL A 375 -11.55 -18.53 -2.69
N ILE A 376 -11.34 -19.47 -3.63
CA ILE A 376 -10.37 -19.31 -4.73
C ILE A 376 -10.78 -18.10 -5.60
N ALA A 377 -12.04 -18.04 -6.02
CA ALA A 377 -12.55 -16.95 -6.87
C ALA A 377 -12.62 -15.58 -6.18
N GLY A 378 -12.52 -15.54 -4.84
CA GLY A 378 -12.57 -14.30 -4.05
C GLY A 378 -11.23 -13.83 -3.52
N SER A 379 -10.15 -14.60 -3.72
CA SER A 379 -8.82 -14.32 -3.16
C SER A 379 -7.83 -13.96 -4.25
N ALA A 380 -6.84 -13.11 -3.93
CA ALA A 380 -5.70 -12.88 -4.82
C ALA A 380 -4.86 -14.14 -5.00
N TYR A 381 -4.26 -14.34 -6.18
CA TYR A 381 -3.48 -15.53 -6.52
C TYR A 381 -2.22 -15.71 -5.65
N ASP A 382 -1.72 -14.65 -5.02
CA ASP A 382 -0.57 -14.66 -4.11
C ASP A 382 -0.96 -14.88 -2.64
N ALA A 383 -2.26 -14.94 -2.33
CA ALA A 383 -2.75 -15.17 -0.97
C ALA A 383 -2.59 -16.63 -0.55
N ILE A 384 -2.10 -16.88 0.66
CA ILE A 384 -1.89 -18.25 1.19
C ILE A 384 -3.18 -19.08 1.17
N ILE A 385 -4.34 -18.47 1.43
CA ILE A 385 -5.63 -19.15 1.45
C ILE A 385 -6.03 -19.70 0.07
N TYR A 386 -5.56 -19.07 -1.02
CA TYR A 386 -5.79 -19.49 -2.40
C TYR A 386 -5.20 -20.88 -2.67
N ASP A 387 -3.88 -21.03 -2.47
CA ASP A 387 -3.18 -22.32 -2.58
C ASP A 387 -3.73 -23.37 -1.61
N THR A 388 -4.11 -22.92 -0.42
CA THR A 388 -4.66 -23.80 0.61
C THR A 388 -6.02 -24.37 0.19
N ALA A 389 -6.87 -23.58 -0.47
CA ALA A 389 -8.16 -24.01 -0.98
C ALA A 389 -8.02 -24.98 -2.16
N ILE A 390 -7.07 -24.74 -3.09
CA ILE A 390 -6.74 -25.68 -4.18
C ILE A 390 -6.34 -27.04 -3.60
N ARG A 391 -5.40 -27.06 -2.65
CA ARG A 391 -4.96 -28.31 -1.99
C ARG A 391 -6.08 -28.98 -1.20
N ALA A 392 -6.97 -28.21 -0.58
CA ALA A 392 -8.12 -28.76 0.13
C ALA A 392 -9.09 -29.46 -0.84
N LEU A 393 -9.33 -28.89 -2.02
CA LEU A 393 -10.11 -29.52 -3.07
C LEU A 393 -9.46 -30.83 -3.56
N GLU A 394 -8.15 -30.83 -3.84
CA GLU A 394 -7.42 -32.04 -4.21
C GLU A 394 -7.55 -33.16 -3.15
N GLN A 395 -7.49 -32.81 -1.86
CA GLN A 395 -7.63 -33.77 -0.75
C GLN A 395 -9.05 -34.37 -0.64
N ILE A 396 -10.09 -33.62 -1.02
CA ILE A 396 -11.47 -34.11 -1.08
C ILE A 396 -11.61 -35.17 -2.18
N GLY A 397 -10.94 -34.96 -3.33
CA GLY A 397 -10.83 -35.96 -4.39
C GLY A 397 -11.98 -35.93 -5.41
N PRO A 398 -12.39 -37.08 -5.99
CA PRO A 398 -13.29 -37.15 -7.14
C PRO A 398 -14.63 -36.39 -7.06
N PRO A 399 -15.28 -36.21 -5.89
CA PRO A 399 -16.51 -35.41 -5.80
C PRO A 399 -16.37 -33.94 -6.24
N VAL A 400 -15.13 -33.43 -6.39
CA VAL A 400 -14.83 -32.06 -6.81
C VAL A 400 -15.01 -31.84 -8.32
N VAL A 401 -14.91 -32.90 -9.13
CA VAL A 401 -14.86 -32.78 -10.60
C VAL A 401 -16.09 -32.08 -11.16
N ASP A 402 -17.31 -32.55 -10.84
CA ASP A 402 -18.54 -31.97 -11.40
C ASP A 402 -18.73 -30.49 -10.97
N PRO A 403 -18.58 -30.10 -9.68
CA PRO A 403 -18.64 -28.69 -9.27
C PRO A 403 -17.62 -27.78 -9.95
N VAL A 404 -16.39 -28.26 -10.17
CA VAL A 404 -15.36 -27.47 -10.85
C VAL A 404 -15.66 -27.36 -12.36
N LEU A 405 -16.16 -28.42 -13.00
CA LEU A 405 -16.62 -28.35 -14.39
C LEU A 405 -17.78 -27.37 -14.55
N ASP A 406 -18.74 -27.36 -13.61
CA ASP A 406 -19.81 -26.37 -13.60
C ASP A 406 -19.24 -24.94 -13.45
N PHE A 407 -18.24 -24.75 -12.60
CA PHE A 407 -17.57 -23.45 -12.47
C PHE A 407 -16.90 -23.01 -13.77
N ILE A 408 -16.10 -23.89 -14.40
CA ILE A 408 -15.45 -23.61 -15.69
C ILE A 408 -16.49 -23.25 -16.78
N ARG A 409 -17.62 -23.95 -16.78
CA ARG A 409 -18.66 -23.80 -17.80
C ARG A 409 -19.50 -22.54 -17.67
N TYR A 410 -19.66 -22.01 -16.46
CA TYR A 410 -20.63 -20.94 -16.18
C TYR A 410 -20.03 -19.64 -15.63
N SER A 411 -18.83 -19.67 -15.02
CA SER A 411 -18.17 -18.46 -14.53
C SER A 411 -17.67 -17.58 -15.69
N ARG A 412 -17.42 -16.31 -15.41
CA ARG A 412 -16.70 -15.38 -16.30
C ARG A 412 -15.23 -15.18 -15.90
N ASP A 413 -14.82 -15.69 -14.74
CA ASP A 413 -13.49 -15.50 -14.18
C ASP A 413 -12.48 -16.48 -14.81
N ILE A 414 -11.89 -16.08 -15.95
CA ILE A 414 -10.98 -16.91 -16.75
C ILE A 414 -9.78 -17.39 -15.91
N GLN A 415 -9.19 -16.51 -15.09
CA GLN A 415 -8.02 -16.84 -14.27
C GLN A 415 -8.34 -17.95 -13.26
N THR A 416 -9.47 -17.84 -12.55
CA THR A 416 -9.89 -18.90 -11.63
C THR A 416 -10.24 -20.18 -12.37
N LYS A 417 -10.87 -20.11 -13.56
CA LYS A 417 -11.15 -21.30 -14.39
C LYS A 417 -9.88 -22.09 -14.72
N ILE A 418 -8.80 -21.38 -15.07
CA ILE A 418 -7.50 -21.98 -15.39
C ILE A 418 -6.91 -22.63 -14.13
N ALA A 419 -6.91 -21.93 -13.00
CA ALA A 419 -6.34 -22.45 -11.76
C ALA A 419 -7.04 -23.72 -11.25
N VAL A 420 -8.37 -23.80 -11.37
CA VAL A 420 -9.12 -25.00 -10.95
C VAL A 420 -9.02 -26.15 -11.97
N ALA A 421 -8.45 -25.94 -13.17
CA ALA A 421 -8.25 -27.01 -14.15
C ALA A 421 -7.26 -28.07 -13.65
N ASP A 422 -6.23 -27.67 -12.89
CA ASP A 422 -5.27 -28.58 -12.26
C ASP A 422 -5.90 -29.45 -11.18
N VAL A 423 -6.90 -28.91 -10.46
CA VAL A 423 -7.69 -29.69 -9.50
C VAL A 423 -8.41 -30.85 -10.19
N ILE A 424 -8.94 -30.63 -11.42
CA ILE A 424 -9.56 -31.71 -12.20
C ILE A 424 -8.52 -32.78 -12.55
N LEU A 425 -7.31 -32.38 -12.93
CA LEU A 425 -6.25 -33.31 -13.29
C LEU A 425 -5.89 -34.25 -12.14
N GLU A 426 -5.76 -33.73 -10.92
CA GLU A 426 -5.39 -34.52 -9.74
C GLU A 426 -6.56 -35.36 -9.18
N THR A 427 -7.81 -34.95 -9.42
CA THR A 427 -9.01 -35.59 -8.83
C THR A 427 -9.76 -36.53 -9.77
N ALA A 428 -9.64 -36.36 -11.09
CA ALA A 428 -10.33 -37.17 -12.06
C ALA A 428 -9.79 -38.61 -12.10
N THR A 429 -10.69 -39.60 -12.05
CA THR A 429 -10.29 -41.01 -11.96
C THR A 429 -9.83 -41.63 -13.29
N ALA A 430 -10.14 -41.00 -14.42
CA ALA A 430 -9.78 -41.46 -15.75
C ALA A 430 -9.85 -40.32 -16.78
N PRO A 431 -9.14 -40.45 -17.91
CA PRO A 431 -9.32 -39.57 -19.07
C PRO A 431 -10.77 -39.62 -19.58
N ASP A 432 -11.40 -38.45 -19.72
CA ASP A 432 -12.79 -38.27 -20.18
C ASP A 432 -12.84 -37.24 -21.32
N ASP A 433 -13.44 -37.65 -22.44
CA ASP A 433 -13.64 -36.81 -23.62
C ASP A 433 -14.52 -35.58 -23.35
N THR A 434 -15.40 -35.67 -22.35
CA THR A 434 -16.28 -34.58 -21.92
C THR A 434 -15.49 -33.51 -21.18
N ILE A 435 -14.57 -33.92 -20.29
CA ILE A 435 -13.65 -33.01 -19.59
C ILE A 435 -12.74 -32.33 -20.61
N PHE A 436 -12.18 -33.10 -21.55
CA PHE A 436 -11.39 -32.54 -22.63
C PHE A 436 -12.16 -31.47 -23.41
N ALA A 437 -13.42 -31.73 -23.77
CA ALA A 437 -14.22 -30.76 -24.53
C ALA A 437 -14.44 -29.44 -23.75
N ILE A 438 -14.60 -29.51 -22.43
CA ILE A 438 -14.76 -28.32 -21.57
C ILE A 438 -13.43 -27.56 -21.46
N LEU A 439 -12.32 -28.25 -21.22
CA LEU A 439 -10.99 -27.62 -21.17
C LEU A 439 -10.57 -27.04 -22.53
N ALA A 440 -10.94 -27.68 -23.63
CA ALA A 440 -10.68 -27.18 -24.97
C ALA A 440 -11.53 -25.93 -25.26
N GLN A 441 -12.76 -25.85 -24.75
CA GLN A 441 -13.55 -24.63 -24.83
C GLN A 441 -12.89 -23.50 -24.01
N LEU A 442 -12.37 -23.80 -22.81
CA LEU A 442 -11.63 -22.83 -22.00
C LEU A 442 -10.34 -22.38 -22.70
N TRP A 443 -9.64 -23.28 -23.39
CA TRP A 443 -8.47 -22.95 -24.19
C TRP A 443 -8.79 -21.92 -25.28
N GLU A 444 -9.94 -22.04 -25.94
CA GLU A 444 -10.38 -21.06 -26.95
C GLU A 444 -10.86 -19.74 -26.33
N GLU A 445 -11.39 -19.78 -25.10
CA GLU A 445 -11.86 -18.59 -24.36
C GLU A 445 -10.71 -17.77 -23.76
N ALA A 446 -9.64 -18.41 -23.30
CA ALA A 446 -8.54 -17.77 -22.58
C ALA A 446 -7.52 -17.11 -23.51
N ASP A 447 -7.03 -15.94 -23.11
CA ASP A 447 -5.89 -15.27 -23.74
C ASP A 447 -4.57 -15.65 -23.08
N TRP A 448 -3.46 -15.38 -23.74
CA TRP A 448 -2.12 -15.71 -23.22
C TRP A 448 -1.83 -15.01 -21.89
N GLU A 449 -2.24 -13.75 -21.74
CA GLU A 449 -2.09 -12.96 -20.50
C GLU A 449 -2.85 -13.57 -19.29
N ASP A 450 -3.91 -14.33 -19.53
CA ASP A 450 -4.68 -15.01 -18.48
C ASP A 450 -4.01 -16.32 -18.00
N GLY A 451 -2.91 -16.74 -18.63
CA GLY A 451 -2.23 -18.01 -18.33
C GLY A 451 -2.75 -19.19 -19.12
N LYS A 452 -3.26 -18.98 -20.34
CA LYS A 452 -3.74 -20.03 -21.29
C LYS A 452 -2.78 -21.23 -21.40
N CYS A 453 -1.47 -20.98 -21.31
CA CYS A 453 -0.43 -21.99 -21.40
C CYS A 453 -0.56 -23.11 -20.35
N LEU A 454 -1.09 -22.81 -19.15
CA LEU A 454 -1.27 -23.76 -18.06
C LEU A 454 -2.27 -24.88 -18.40
N LEU A 455 -3.18 -24.65 -19.34
CA LEU A 455 -4.14 -25.65 -19.82
C LEU A 455 -3.50 -26.72 -20.72
N ALA A 456 -2.28 -26.48 -21.22
CA ALA A 456 -1.62 -27.39 -22.15
C ALA A 456 -1.41 -28.78 -21.54
N TYR A 457 -0.96 -28.85 -20.28
CA TYR A 457 -0.74 -30.11 -19.61
C TYR A 457 -2.06 -30.87 -19.32
N PRO A 458 -3.09 -30.28 -18.66
CA PRO A 458 -4.41 -30.90 -18.50
C PRO A 458 -5.00 -31.45 -19.81
N LEU A 459 -4.97 -30.67 -20.90
CA LEU A 459 -5.50 -31.10 -22.20
C LEU A 459 -4.85 -32.40 -22.70
N THR A 460 -3.52 -32.52 -22.59
CA THR A 460 -2.79 -33.72 -23.01
C THR A 460 -3.12 -34.95 -22.17
N GLN A 461 -3.39 -34.80 -20.88
CA GLN A 461 -3.70 -35.91 -19.97
C GLN A 461 -5.10 -36.47 -20.22
N PHE A 462 -6.08 -35.62 -20.55
CA PHE A 462 -7.44 -36.07 -20.84
C PHE A 462 -7.61 -36.60 -22.27
N ASN A 463 -7.00 -35.95 -23.28
CA ASN A 463 -6.98 -36.49 -24.64
C ASN A 463 -5.79 -35.96 -25.46
N ALA A 464 -4.65 -36.64 -25.35
CA ALA A 464 -3.45 -36.33 -26.13
C ALA A 464 -3.69 -36.27 -27.66
N GLU A 465 -4.48 -37.18 -28.23
CA GLU A 465 -4.72 -37.23 -29.68
C GLU A 465 -5.39 -35.95 -30.20
N LYS A 466 -6.36 -35.41 -29.44
CA LYS A 466 -7.06 -34.16 -29.78
C LYS A 466 -6.29 -32.91 -29.31
N ALA A 467 -5.48 -33.00 -28.25
CA ALA A 467 -4.70 -31.88 -27.73
C ALA A 467 -3.51 -31.50 -28.63
N ILE A 468 -2.80 -32.49 -29.19
CA ILE A 468 -1.61 -32.25 -30.04
C ILE A 468 -1.85 -31.20 -31.13
N PRO A 469 -2.90 -31.28 -31.98
CA PRO A 469 -3.10 -30.27 -33.02
C PRO A 469 -3.41 -28.88 -32.47
N LEU A 470 -4.08 -28.76 -31.31
CA LEU A 470 -4.34 -27.47 -30.65
C LEU A 470 -3.03 -26.83 -30.19
N LEU A 471 -2.20 -27.60 -29.47
CA LEU A 471 -0.91 -27.13 -28.95
C LEU A 471 0.09 -26.84 -30.07
N GLN A 472 0.08 -27.60 -31.16
CA GLN A 472 0.91 -27.31 -32.33
C GLN A 472 0.49 -26.01 -33.02
N ALA A 473 -0.81 -25.76 -33.16
CA ALA A 473 -1.32 -24.49 -33.68
C ALA A 473 -0.95 -23.32 -32.77
N ALA A 474 -0.97 -23.53 -31.46
CA ALA A 474 -0.58 -22.54 -30.47
C ALA A 474 0.88 -22.07 -30.61
N LEU A 475 1.80 -22.99 -30.96
CA LEU A 475 3.20 -22.63 -31.23
C LEU A 475 3.38 -21.71 -32.45
N GLU A 476 2.37 -21.63 -33.32
CA GLU A 476 2.37 -20.74 -34.49
C GLU A 476 1.62 -19.42 -34.22
N ASP A 477 0.87 -19.34 -33.11
CA ASP A 477 -0.05 -18.24 -32.79
C ASP A 477 0.64 -16.87 -32.70
N PRO A 478 0.23 -15.91 -33.56
CA PRO A 478 0.10 -14.48 -33.27
C PRO A 478 0.73 -13.93 -32.02
N GLU A 479 -0.07 -14.19 -31.00
CA GLU A 479 -0.23 -13.40 -29.79
C GLU A 479 0.53 -14.03 -28.64
N MET A 480 0.93 -15.29 -28.77
CA MET A 480 1.90 -15.91 -27.87
C MET A 480 3.25 -15.20 -28.06
N ASN A 481 3.60 -14.33 -27.12
CA ASN A 481 4.79 -13.47 -27.16
C ASN A 481 5.70 -13.65 -25.92
N GLU A 482 5.26 -14.38 -24.90
CA GLU A 482 6.07 -14.73 -23.74
C GLU A 482 6.77 -16.09 -23.90
N MET A 483 8.04 -16.15 -23.48
CA MET A 483 8.82 -17.38 -23.53
C MET A 483 8.32 -18.44 -22.54
N LEU A 484 7.69 -18.02 -21.43
CA LEU A 484 7.11 -18.90 -20.44
C LEU A 484 5.95 -19.70 -21.05
N ASP A 485 5.05 -19.04 -21.78
CA ASP A 485 3.92 -19.67 -22.46
C ASP A 485 4.37 -20.69 -23.51
N TYR A 486 5.35 -20.32 -24.34
CA TYR A 486 5.95 -21.22 -25.31
C TYR A 486 6.52 -22.46 -24.61
N ASN A 487 7.23 -22.28 -23.48
CA ASN A 487 7.86 -23.38 -22.76
C ASN A 487 6.84 -24.35 -22.18
N GLU A 488 5.75 -23.89 -21.58
CA GLU A 488 4.71 -24.77 -21.03
C GLU A 488 4.05 -25.62 -22.13
N VAL A 489 3.68 -24.99 -23.25
CA VAL A 489 3.11 -25.69 -24.41
C VAL A 489 4.12 -26.68 -25.00
N ALA A 490 5.39 -26.27 -25.11
CA ALA A 490 6.45 -27.13 -25.62
C ALA A 490 6.76 -28.30 -24.69
N ILE A 491 6.76 -28.11 -23.37
CA ILE A 491 6.96 -29.18 -22.37
C ILE A 491 5.84 -30.22 -22.50
N ALA A 492 4.59 -29.79 -22.63
CA ALA A 492 3.45 -30.69 -22.81
C ALA A 492 3.60 -31.55 -24.09
N LEU A 493 3.97 -30.94 -25.23
CA LEU A 493 4.21 -31.65 -26.48
C LEU A 493 5.43 -32.58 -26.44
N ASN A 494 6.54 -32.13 -25.86
CA ASN A 494 7.76 -32.93 -25.71
C ASN A 494 7.53 -34.13 -24.79
N GLY A 495 6.70 -33.99 -23.75
CA GLY A 495 6.27 -35.07 -22.86
C GLY A 495 5.55 -36.20 -23.60
N LEU A 496 4.90 -35.89 -24.72
CA LEU A 496 4.25 -36.86 -25.63
C LEU A 496 5.18 -37.38 -26.74
N GLY A 497 6.46 -36.96 -26.76
CA GLY A 497 7.43 -37.33 -27.78
C GLY A 497 7.27 -36.60 -29.11
N ILE A 498 6.55 -35.47 -29.13
CA ILE A 498 6.44 -34.59 -30.31
C ILE A 498 7.56 -33.55 -30.24
N GLU A 499 8.48 -33.58 -31.21
CA GLU A 499 9.51 -32.55 -31.32
C GLU A 499 8.88 -31.20 -31.65
N THR A 500 9.19 -30.18 -30.85
CA THR A 500 8.72 -28.81 -31.07
C THR A 500 9.75 -27.98 -31.84
N PRO A 501 9.33 -27.10 -32.76
CA PRO A 501 10.24 -26.21 -33.47
C PRO A 501 10.91 -25.26 -32.49
N PRO A 502 12.22 -24.97 -32.60
CA PRO A 502 12.87 -24.01 -31.70
C PRO A 502 12.13 -22.66 -31.74
N PRO A 503 11.95 -21.98 -30.59
CA PRO A 503 11.19 -20.74 -30.53
C PRO A 503 11.80 -19.70 -31.46
N ASP A 504 10.96 -18.95 -32.18
CA ASP A 504 11.42 -17.84 -33.02
C ASP A 504 11.98 -16.75 -32.11
N ARG A 505 13.30 -16.74 -31.97
CA ARG A 505 14.00 -15.90 -30.99
C ARG A 505 13.80 -14.40 -31.19
N MET A 506 13.30 -13.99 -32.36
CA MET A 506 12.95 -12.61 -32.69
C MET A 506 11.56 -12.20 -32.16
N ARG A 507 10.70 -13.17 -31.81
CA ARG A 507 9.30 -13.00 -31.41
C ARG A 507 9.08 -12.97 -29.88
N TYR A 508 9.97 -13.60 -29.12
CA TYR A 508 9.85 -13.84 -27.66
C TYR A 508 10.94 -13.13 -26.84
N HIS A 509 11.27 -11.89 -27.19
CA HIS A 509 12.35 -11.14 -26.54
C HIS A 509 11.93 -10.57 -25.18
N VAL A 510 12.06 -11.37 -24.11
CA VAL A 510 12.82 -11.00 -22.90
C VAL A 510 13.34 -12.29 -22.27
N SER A 511 14.64 -12.31 -21.94
CA SER A 511 15.35 -13.40 -21.25
C SER A 511 15.76 -14.59 -22.11
N GLU A 512 16.85 -14.43 -22.86
CA GLU A 512 17.96 -15.43 -23.03
C GLU A 512 18.78 -15.28 -24.34
N SER A 513 18.65 -14.20 -25.13
CA SER A 513 19.53 -14.03 -26.30
C SER A 513 20.89 -13.41 -25.94
N GLN A 514 21.95 -14.15 -26.25
CA GLN A 514 23.36 -13.74 -26.27
C GLN A 514 23.70 -12.71 -27.37
N ASP A 515 22.72 -12.14 -28.09
CA ASP A 515 23.00 -11.04 -29.02
C ASP A 515 22.76 -9.69 -28.33
N TRP A 516 23.75 -9.31 -27.52
CA TRP A 516 23.81 -8.04 -26.81
C TRP A 516 23.58 -6.83 -27.74
N ARG A 517 23.76 -6.97 -29.05
CA ARG A 517 23.53 -5.90 -30.03
C ARG A 517 22.05 -5.59 -30.22
N GLU A 518 21.18 -6.58 -30.30
CA GLU A 518 19.72 -6.38 -30.43
C GLU A 518 19.13 -5.82 -29.14
N MET A 519 19.60 -6.30 -27.99
CA MET A 519 19.22 -5.74 -26.67
C MET A 519 19.64 -4.27 -26.54
N VAL A 520 20.82 -3.90 -27.04
CA VAL A 520 21.34 -2.54 -27.02
C VAL A 520 20.62 -1.63 -28.01
N GLU A 521 20.27 -2.13 -29.20
CA GLU A 521 19.44 -1.41 -30.17
C GLU A 521 18.03 -1.16 -29.62
N TRP A 522 17.40 -2.15 -28.98
CA TRP A 522 16.11 -1.98 -28.31
C TRP A 522 16.17 -1.00 -27.13
N LEU A 523 17.21 -1.06 -26.29
CA LEU A 523 17.39 -0.10 -25.19
C LEU A 523 17.60 1.34 -25.70
N ALA A 524 18.34 1.51 -26.79
CA ALA A 524 18.53 2.82 -27.42
C ALA A 524 17.22 3.37 -28.02
N VAL A 525 16.40 2.51 -28.63
CA VAL A 525 15.09 2.86 -29.23
C VAL A 525 14.02 3.14 -28.15
N SER A 526 13.94 2.31 -27.11
CA SER A 526 12.92 2.43 -26.05
C SER A 526 13.03 3.70 -25.19
N LEU A 527 14.24 4.28 -25.07
CA LEU A 527 14.49 5.50 -24.31
C LEU A 527 14.25 6.79 -25.11
N ASP A 528 14.19 6.69 -26.45
CA ASP A 528 13.97 7.85 -27.33
C ASP A 528 12.55 7.90 -27.91
N GLU A 529 11.81 6.78 -27.88
CA GLU A 529 10.53 6.70 -28.58
C GLU A 529 9.40 7.48 -27.86
N PRO A 530 8.86 8.53 -28.51
CA PRO A 530 7.73 9.34 -28.04
C PRO A 530 6.52 8.54 -27.53
N LYS A 531 6.28 7.38 -28.15
CA LYS A 531 5.12 6.53 -27.90
C LYS A 531 5.13 5.91 -26.50
N HIS A 532 6.29 5.40 -26.06
CA HIS A 532 6.43 4.74 -24.76
C HIS A 532 6.30 5.73 -23.59
N ILE A 533 6.81 6.96 -23.77
CA ILE A 533 6.65 8.04 -22.79
C ILE A 533 5.15 8.37 -22.65
N ARG A 534 4.44 8.47 -23.78
CA ARG A 534 3.00 8.79 -23.79
C ARG A 534 2.17 7.69 -23.13
N GLU A 535 2.39 6.42 -23.50
CA GLU A 535 1.70 5.26 -22.91
C GLU A 535 1.87 5.24 -21.38
N PHE A 536 3.06 5.53 -20.85
CA PHE A 536 3.30 5.63 -19.41
C PHE A 536 2.51 6.78 -18.76
N LEU A 537 2.52 7.97 -19.38
CA LEU A 537 1.81 9.14 -18.84
C LEU A 537 0.30 8.97 -18.88
N GLU A 538 -0.24 8.34 -19.93
CA GLU A 538 -1.68 8.06 -20.09
C GLU A 538 -2.16 6.98 -19.11
N ALA A 539 -1.32 6.02 -18.76
CA ALA A 539 -1.60 4.99 -17.76
C ALA A 539 -1.53 5.51 -16.30
N ALA A 540 -1.17 6.78 -16.08
CA ALA A 540 -1.04 7.35 -14.74
C ALA A 540 -2.41 7.45 -14.04
N PRO A 541 -2.54 7.00 -12.76
CA PRO A 541 -3.79 7.10 -12.02
C PRO A 541 -4.28 8.55 -11.90
N PRO A 542 -5.60 8.82 -11.80
CA PRO A 542 -6.15 10.18 -11.76
C PRO A 542 -5.52 11.09 -10.69
N GLN A 543 -5.13 10.51 -9.55
CA GLN A 543 -4.46 11.22 -8.45
C GLN A 543 -3.11 11.82 -8.85
N TRP A 544 -2.39 11.21 -9.80
CA TRP A 544 -1.08 11.67 -10.29
C TRP A 544 -1.21 12.63 -11.48
N GLN A 545 -2.34 12.64 -12.17
CA GLN A 545 -2.63 13.57 -13.27
C GLN A 545 -2.71 15.02 -12.77
N GLU A 546 -3.09 15.23 -11.51
CA GLU A 546 -3.07 16.54 -10.84
C GLU A 546 -1.64 17.04 -10.52
N HIS A 547 -0.63 16.16 -10.61
CA HIS A 547 0.77 16.43 -10.27
C HIS A 547 1.74 16.12 -11.44
N PRO A 548 1.62 16.80 -12.60
CA PRO A 548 2.32 16.45 -13.83
C PRO A 548 3.87 16.54 -13.74
N TYR A 549 4.39 17.43 -12.88
CA TYR A 549 5.83 17.53 -12.62
C TYR A 549 6.37 16.33 -11.84
N GLU A 550 5.60 15.84 -10.87
CA GLU A 550 5.95 14.68 -10.06
C GLU A 550 5.90 13.41 -10.92
N LEU A 551 4.88 13.29 -11.78
CA LEU A 551 4.74 12.18 -12.73
C LEU A 551 5.94 12.10 -13.70
N ALA A 552 6.38 13.24 -14.23
CA ALA A 552 7.58 13.32 -15.06
C ALA A 552 8.83 12.87 -14.29
N GLY A 553 8.97 13.28 -13.02
CA GLY A 553 10.07 12.85 -12.16
C GLY A 553 10.04 11.34 -11.86
N VAL A 554 8.85 10.77 -11.65
CA VAL A 554 8.65 9.33 -11.43
C VAL A 554 9.07 8.52 -12.65
N TYR A 555 8.69 8.96 -13.86
CA TYR A 555 9.13 8.33 -15.12
C TYR A 555 10.67 8.23 -15.19
N ALA A 556 11.35 9.36 -14.98
CA ALA A 556 12.81 9.44 -15.02
C ALA A 556 13.48 8.51 -14.01
N MET A 557 12.92 8.48 -12.78
CA MET A 557 13.41 7.62 -11.71
C MET A 557 13.25 6.14 -12.07
N ILE A 558 12.09 5.74 -12.60
CA ILE A 558 11.80 4.36 -13.01
C ILE A 558 12.78 3.92 -14.11
N GLU A 559 12.97 4.73 -15.14
CA GLU A 559 13.88 4.41 -16.25
C GLU A 559 15.34 4.35 -15.82
N THR A 560 15.78 5.30 -14.97
CA THR A 560 17.14 5.29 -14.40
C THR A 560 17.37 4.02 -13.57
N ARG A 561 16.40 3.63 -12.72
CA ARG A 561 16.50 2.40 -11.91
C ARG A 561 16.53 1.16 -12.80
N ARG A 562 15.61 1.03 -13.76
CA ARG A 562 15.59 -0.10 -14.72
C ARG A 562 16.94 -0.28 -15.40
N MET A 563 17.57 0.81 -15.82
CA MET A 563 18.89 0.75 -16.45
C MET A 563 19.99 0.32 -15.49
N ILE A 564 20.02 0.86 -14.27
CA ILE A 564 20.99 0.45 -13.24
C ILE A 564 20.89 -1.06 -12.97
N MET A 565 19.68 -1.60 -12.86
CA MET A 565 19.45 -3.03 -12.62
C MET A 565 20.07 -3.90 -13.72
N ARG A 566 19.75 -3.57 -14.97
CA ARG A 566 20.26 -4.27 -16.15
C ARG A 566 21.78 -4.16 -16.24
N LEU A 567 22.34 -3.00 -15.94
CA LEU A 567 23.78 -2.80 -15.98
C LEU A 567 24.49 -3.56 -14.87
N VAL A 568 24.00 -3.51 -13.63
CA VAL A 568 24.57 -4.28 -12.52
C VAL A 568 24.57 -5.76 -12.85
N HIS A 569 23.44 -6.30 -13.32
CA HIS A 569 23.35 -7.69 -13.78
C HIS A 569 24.40 -7.99 -14.87
N THR A 570 24.45 -7.16 -15.91
CA THR A 570 25.41 -7.32 -17.02
C THR A 570 26.85 -7.34 -16.52
N LEU A 571 27.22 -6.45 -15.60
CA LEU A 571 28.59 -6.32 -15.10
C LEU A 571 29.05 -7.52 -14.30
N VAL A 572 28.18 -8.09 -13.47
CA VAL A 572 28.57 -9.18 -12.56
C VAL A 572 28.39 -10.56 -13.19
N VAL A 573 27.58 -10.69 -14.26
CA VAL A 573 27.29 -11.95 -14.95
C VAL A 573 28.09 -12.12 -16.25
N SER A 574 28.27 -11.03 -17.02
CA SER A 574 28.87 -11.11 -18.36
C SER A 574 30.39 -10.90 -18.36
N PRO A 575 31.10 -11.38 -19.41
CA PRO A 575 32.52 -11.10 -19.58
C PRO A 575 32.81 -9.60 -19.72
N PRO A 576 33.95 -9.10 -19.20
CA PRO A 576 34.34 -7.69 -19.28
C PRO A 576 34.27 -7.09 -20.70
N GLU A 577 34.65 -7.85 -21.72
CA GLU A 577 34.70 -7.39 -23.11
C GLU A 577 33.28 -7.14 -23.68
N VAL A 578 32.30 -7.92 -23.20
CA VAL A 578 30.89 -7.75 -23.55
C VAL A 578 30.33 -6.53 -22.83
N SER A 579 30.62 -6.38 -21.53
CA SER A 579 30.21 -5.21 -20.76
C SER A 579 30.80 -3.91 -21.33
N GLU A 580 32.07 -3.91 -21.73
CA GLU A 580 32.75 -2.77 -22.38
C GLU A 580 32.02 -2.37 -23.67
N SER A 581 31.72 -3.33 -24.54
CA SER A 581 31.03 -3.06 -25.80
C SER A 581 29.62 -2.50 -25.59
N ILE A 582 28.90 -2.99 -24.58
CA ILE A 582 27.57 -2.48 -24.21
C ILE A 582 27.67 -1.04 -23.69
N LEU A 583 28.63 -0.75 -22.82
CA LEU A 583 28.84 0.59 -22.24
C LEU A 583 29.19 1.63 -23.31
N GLU A 584 30.03 1.30 -24.28
CA GLU A 584 30.38 2.20 -25.38
C GLU A 584 29.16 2.59 -26.22
N ILE A 585 28.26 1.64 -26.47
CA ILE A 585 27.03 1.93 -27.21
C ILE A 585 26.04 2.71 -26.34
N LEU A 586 25.88 2.37 -25.06
CA LEU A 586 25.00 3.12 -24.16
C LEU A 586 25.44 4.57 -23.99
N ILE A 587 26.75 4.84 -23.90
CA ILE A 587 27.29 6.20 -23.87
C ILE A 587 26.98 6.92 -25.19
N SER A 588 27.27 6.28 -26.32
CA SER A 588 26.99 6.85 -27.65
C SER A 588 25.49 7.14 -27.85
N GLY A 589 24.63 6.24 -27.38
CA GLY A 589 23.17 6.37 -27.41
C GLY A 589 22.68 7.49 -26.51
N ALA A 590 23.17 7.58 -25.26
CA ALA A 590 22.85 8.68 -24.36
C ALA A 590 23.30 10.03 -24.92
N GLU A 591 24.44 10.09 -25.62
CA GLU A 591 24.91 11.29 -26.30
C GLU A 591 24.04 11.67 -27.50
N ALA A 592 23.56 10.68 -28.25
CA ALA A 592 22.66 10.85 -29.39
C ALA A 592 21.20 11.10 -28.99
N LEU A 593 20.83 10.82 -27.74
CA LEU A 593 19.46 10.96 -27.22
C LEU A 593 18.96 12.39 -27.42
N GLN A 594 17.93 12.53 -28.26
CA GLN A 594 17.22 13.76 -28.53
C GLN A 594 15.77 13.52 -28.18
N PHE A 595 15.25 14.31 -27.23
CA PHE A 595 13.82 14.35 -27.00
C PHE A 595 13.23 15.31 -28.01
N ASP A 596 12.67 14.78 -29.10
CA ASP A 596 11.85 15.59 -29.97
C ASP A 596 10.59 16.01 -29.19
N PRO A 597 10.25 17.31 -29.17
CA PRO A 597 8.95 17.70 -28.68
C PRO A 597 7.91 17.06 -29.62
N ILE A 598 7.21 16.00 -29.16
CA ILE A 598 5.93 15.65 -29.76
C ILE A 598 5.15 16.94 -29.79
N THR A 599 4.61 17.30 -30.95
CA THR A 599 3.64 18.39 -31.01
C THR A 599 2.41 17.84 -30.28
N PRO A 600 2.08 18.32 -29.06
CA PRO A 600 0.90 17.83 -28.38
C PRO A 600 -0.29 18.10 -29.31
N PHE A 601 -1.17 17.12 -29.48
CA PHE A 601 -2.36 17.37 -30.29
C PHE A 601 -3.17 18.48 -29.60
N SER A 602 -3.84 19.36 -30.35
CA SER A 602 -4.59 20.48 -29.76
C SER A 602 -5.77 20.06 -28.86
N GLU A 603 -5.99 18.76 -28.72
CA GLU A 603 -7.06 18.10 -27.98
C GLU A 603 -6.55 17.37 -26.72
N ASP A 604 -5.24 17.30 -26.50
CA ASP A 604 -4.66 16.65 -25.31
C ASP A 604 -4.91 17.49 -24.04
N PRO A 605 -5.21 16.86 -22.89
CA PRO A 605 -5.44 17.58 -21.65
C PRO A 605 -4.18 18.31 -21.14
N ASP A 606 -4.34 19.51 -20.57
CA ASP A 606 -3.25 20.41 -20.16
C ASP A 606 -2.19 19.76 -19.26
N TRP A 607 -2.60 18.81 -18.40
CA TRP A 607 -1.68 18.11 -17.50
C TRP A 607 -0.73 17.17 -18.27
N LEU A 608 -1.21 16.50 -19.32
CA LEU A 608 -0.43 15.58 -20.14
C LEU A 608 0.60 16.35 -20.95
N ILE A 609 0.18 17.49 -21.51
CA ILE A 609 1.08 18.45 -22.18
C ILE A 609 2.17 18.92 -21.22
N THR A 610 1.80 19.27 -19.99
CA THR A 610 2.73 19.76 -18.96
C THR A 610 3.73 18.69 -18.54
N ALA A 611 3.27 17.46 -18.26
CA ALA A 611 4.13 16.34 -17.88
C ALA A 611 5.12 15.99 -18.99
N TYR A 612 4.63 15.87 -20.23
CA TYR A 612 5.46 15.58 -21.39
C TYR A 612 6.51 16.68 -21.65
N THR A 613 6.09 17.96 -21.61
CA THR A 613 7.00 19.11 -21.80
C THR A 613 8.11 19.09 -20.75
N HIS A 614 7.78 18.79 -19.49
CA HIS A 614 8.78 18.74 -18.42
C HIS A 614 9.75 17.56 -18.55
N ILE A 615 9.27 16.40 -19.04
CA ILE A 615 10.15 15.27 -19.43
C ILE A 615 11.15 15.73 -20.49
N VAL A 616 10.72 16.44 -21.53
CA VAL A 616 11.59 16.86 -22.65
C VAL A 616 12.56 17.98 -22.24
N GLU A 617 12.10 18.99 -21.52
CA GLU A 617 12.87 20.23 -21.27
C GLU A 617 13.97 20.07 -20.22
N GLU A 618 13.71 19.36 -19.12
CA GLU A 618 14.63 19.30 -17.98
C GLU A 618 15.02 17.88 -17.61
N ILE A 619 14.06 16.97 -17.55
CA ILE A 619 14.27 15.62 -17.03
C ILE A 619 15.02 14.72 -18.03
N GLY A 620 14.75 14.87 -19.32
CA GLY A 620 15.45 14.13 -20.37
C GLY A 620 16.93 14.47 -20.43
N LEU A 621 17.28 15.75 -20.21
CA LEU A 621 18.66 16.19 -20.07
C LEU A 621 19.32 15.60 -18.81
N GLN A 622 18.59 15.50 -17.70
CA GLN A 622 19.08 14.86 -16.49
C GLN A 622 19.29 13.36 -16.68
N LEU A 623 18.35 12.65 -17.31
CA LEU A 623 18.44 11.22 -17.62
C LEU A 623 19.67 10.93 -18.47
N LYS A 624 19.86 11.68 -19.56
CA LYS A 624 21.07 11.62 -20.40
C LYS A 624 22.36 11.72 -19.57
N ASN A 625 22.47 12.74 -18.73
CA ASN A 625 23.66 12.95 -17.93
C ASN A 625 23.85 11.86 -16.86
N ARG A 626 22.78 11.41 -16.22
CA ARG A 626 22.85 10.28 -15.27
C ARG A 626 23.35 9.01 -15.95
N LEU A 627 22.89 8.70 -17.17
CA LEU A 627 23.36 7.56 -17.96
C LEU A 627 24.86 7.63 -18.26
N ILE A 628 25.35 8.81 -18.66
CA ILE A 628 26.80 9.05 -18.84
C ILE A 628 27.54 8.83 -17.52
N GLY A 629 26.99 9.35 -16.41
CA GLY A 629 27.51 9.18 -15.05
C GLY A 629 27.63 7.73 -14.61
N ILE A 630 26.65 6.91 -14.97
CA ILE A 630 26.61 5.47 -14.70
C ILE A 630 27.66 4.74 -15.54
N CYS A 631 27.70 4.98 -16.86
CA CYS A 631 28.45 4.14 -17.79
C CYS A 631 29.95 4.49 -17.84
N LEU A 632 30.29 5.77 -17.84
CA LEU A 632 31.65 6.24 -18.12
C LEU A 632 32.69 5.77 -17.09
N PRO A 633 32.42 5.81 -15.76
CA PRO A 633 33.37 5.29 -14.77
C PRO A 633 33.58 3.78 -14.86
N VAL A 634 32.53 3.03 -15.21
CA VAL A 634 32.61 1.58 -15.39
C VAL A 634 33.46 1.24 -16.61
N LEU A 635 33.29 1.97 -17.71
CA LEU A 635 34.11 1.79 -18.90
C LEU A 635 35.60 1.99 -18.59
N TYR A 636 35.94 3.08 -17.89
CA TYR A 636 37.31 3.35 -17.44
C TYR A 636 37.84 2.27 -16.49
N PHE A 637 36.98 1.73 -15.63
CA PHE A 637 37.33 0.63 -14.74
C PHE A 637 37.69 -0.65 -15.53
N LEU A 638 36.88 -1.05 -16.51
CA LEU A 638 37.12 -2.24 -17.33
C LEU A 638 38.36 -2.07 -18.22
N GLN A 639 38.53 -0.90 -18.82
CA GLN A 639 39.68 -0.56 -19.67
C GLN A 639 40.97 -0.28 -18.88
N LYS A 640 40.90 -0.26 -17.54
CA LYS A 640 42.02 0.04 -16.63
C LYS A 640 42.67 1.40 -16.91
N GLN A 641 41.86 2.37 -17.29
CA GLN A 641 42.30 3.75 -17.55
C GLN A 641 42.31 4.57 -16.24
N TYR A 642 42.98 4.07 -15.21
CA TYR A 642 43.10 4.74 -13.91
C TYR A 642 44.41 4.34 -13.22
N GLU A 643 44.93 5.22 -12.36
CA GLU A 643 46.09 4.89 -11.53
C GLU A 643 45.64 4.70 -10.08
N ILE A 644 45.86 3.51 -9.50
CA ILE A 644 45.45 3.16 -8.12
C ILE A 644 46.03 4.14 -7.08
N ALA A 645 47.15 4.80 -7.39
CA ALA A 645 47.79 5.77 -6.50
C ALA A 645 47.08 7.14 -6.44
N ASP A 646 46.20 7.43 -7.41
CA ASP A 646 45.42 8.67 -7.43
C ASP A 646 44.39 8.69 -6.30
N ALA A 647 43.99 9.90 -5.89
CA ALA A 647 42.93 10.11 -4.93
C ALA A 647 41.64 10.53 -5.67
N PRO A 648 40.54 9.76 -5.58
CA PRO A 648 39.34 10.02 -6.37
C PRO A 648 38.68 11.36 -6.04
N ASP A 649 38.69 11.77 -4.77
CA ASP A 649 38.20 13.10 -4.38
C ASP A 649 39.07 14.24 -4.93
N GLN A 650 40.38 14.02 -5.10
CA GLN A 650 41.22 15.03 -5.74
C GLN A 650 40.92 15.14 -7.24
N LEU A 651 40.68 14.01 -7.91
CA LEU A 651 40.28 14.02 -9.33
C LEU A 651 38.93 14.72 -9.53
N LEU A 652 37.94 14.50 -8.66
CA LEU A 652 36.66 15.22 -8.72
C LEU A 652 36.80 16.71 -8.41
N TRP A 653 37.70 17.06 -7.49
CA TRP A 653 38.05 18.46 -7.25
C TRP A 653 38.65 19.11 -8.50
N GLU A 654 39.59 18.45 -9.16
CA GLU A 654 40.18 18.92 -10.42
C GLU A 654 39.13 18.98 -11.53
N ALA A 655 38.25 17.98 -11.65
CA ALA A 655 37.16 17.93 -12.63
C ALA A 655 36.21 19.11 -12.49
N ARG A 656 35.90 19.53 -11.26
CA ARG A 656 35.04 20.69 -10.99
C ARG A 656 35.63 21.99 -11.53
N GLU A 657 36.95 22.14 -11.52
CA GLU A 657 37.62 23.36 -12.00
C GLU A 657 37.74 23.41 -13.54
N GLN A 658 37.43 22.31 -14.23
CA GLN A 658 37.42 22.24 -15.68
C GLN A 658 36.14 22.84 -16.28
N PRO A 659 36.16 23.31 -17.54
CA PRO A 659 34.96 23.75 -18.23
C PRO A 659 33.89 22.66 -18.27
N ALA A 660 32.63 23.07 -18.08
CA ALA A 660 31.48 22.17 -18.13
C ALA A 660 31.45 21.36 -19.45
N ASP A 661 31.27 20.06 -19.31
CA ASP A 661 31.23 19.08 -20.41
C ASP A 661 32.52 18.98 -21.26
N SER A 662 33.67 19.42 -20.73
CA SER A 662 34.96 19.21 -21.39
C SER A 662 35.43 17.77 -21.32
N GLU A 663 36.21 17.34 -22.31
CA GLU A 663 36.84 16.01 -22.34
C GLU A 663 37.69 15.75 -21.08
N GLU A 664 38.41 16.77 -20.62
CA GLU A 664 39.22 16.70 -19.38
C GLU A 664 38.35 16.54 -18.13
N GLN A 665 37.19 17.22 -18.04
CA GLN A 665 36.24 17.03 -16.95
C GLN A 665 35.68 15.61 -16.92
N ARG A 666 35.33 15.06 -18.09
CA ARG A 666 34.82 13.69 -18.24
C ARG A 666 35.86 12.65 -17.85
N GLU A 667 37.11 12.81 -18.32
CA GLU A 667 38.22 11.91 -17.99
C GLU A 667 38.47 11.85 -16.48
N LEU A 668 38.59 13.02 -15.84
CA LEU A 668 38.83 13.10 -14.40
C LEU A 668 37.70 12.47 -13.58
N PHE A 669 36.44 12.73 -13.96
CA PHE A 669 35.27 12.09 -13.33
C PHE A 669 35.29 10.56 -13.51
N ALA A 670 35.55 10.08 -14.74
CA ALA A 670 35.57 8.66 -15.05
C ALA A 670 36.65 7.91 -14.25
N ARG A 671 37.85 8.48 -14.16
CA ARG A 671 38.95 7.97 -13.34
C ARG A 671 38.59 7.92 -11.85
N ALA A 672 37.95 8.97 -11.33
CA ALA A 672 37.52 9.02 -9.94
C ALA A 672 36.49 7.92 -9.62
N GLY A 673 35.47 7.75 -10.47
CA GLY A 673 34.48 6.69 -10.28
C GLY A 673 35.06 5.30 -10.48
N ALA A 674 36.02 5.11 -11.40
CA ALA A 674 36.73 3.83 -11.55
C ALA A 674 37.50 3.44 -10.27
N LEU A 675 38.17 4.40 -9.61
CA LEU A 675 38.83 4.16 -8.32
C LEU A 675 37.82 3.81 -7.23
N ALA A 676 36.63 4.42 -7.26
CA ALA A 676 35.56 4.09 -6.32
C ALA A 676 34.98 2.68 -6.54
N LEU A 677 34.82 2.25 -7.79
CA LEU A 677 34.51 0.85 -8.13
C LEU A 677 35.61 -0.10 -7.67
N HIS A 678 36.86 0.37 -7.59
CA HIS A 678 37.97 -0.37 -6.98
C HIS A 678 37.96 -0.35 -5.43
N GLY A 679 36.92 0.21 -4.81
CA GLY A 679 36.72 0.23 -3.36
C GLY A 679 37.36 1.42 -2.65
N GLN A 680 37.88 2.42 -3.37
CA GLN A 680 38.33 3.66 -2.74
C GLN A 680 37.12 4.52 -2.30
N PRO A 681 37.17 5.15 -1.12
CA PRO A 681 36.05 5.97 -0.66
C PRO A 681 35.95 7.25 -1.50
N LEU A 682 34.72 7.66 -1.76
CA LEU A 682 34.37 8.98 -2.29
C LEU A 682 33.71 9.82 -1.22
N TRP A 683 33.95 11.12 -1.27
CA TRP A 683 33.25 12.08 -0.46
C TRP A 683 31.81 12.23 -0.97
N HIS A 684 30.85 11.78 -0.15
CA HIS A 684 29.42 11.70 -0.49
C HIS A 684 28.79 13.03 -0.96
N ARG A 685 29.37 14.18 -0.64
CA ARG A 685 28.82 15.50 -0.99
C ARG A 685 29.15 16.00 -2.39
N TRP A 686 29.94 15.26 -3.17
CA TRP A 686 30.31 15.71 -4.51
C TRP A 686 29.12 16.10 -5.41
N VAL A 687 27.96 15.45 -5.24
CA VAL A 687 26.71 15.77 -5.95
C VAL A 687 26.27 17.22 -5.70
N TYR A 688 26.37 17.71 -4.45
CA TYR A 688 25.95 19.05 -4.04
C TYR A 688 27.03 20.11 -4.26
N GLU A 689 28.29 19.68 -4.36
CA GLU A 689 29.47 20.55 -4.39
C GLU A 689 30.03 20.77 -5.81
N THR A 690 29.28 20.30 -6.82
CA THR A 690 29.57 20.45 -8.26
C THR A 690 28.36 21.03 -8.97
N ASP A 691 28.59 21.61 -10.15
CA ASP A 691 27.53 22.14 -11.00
C ASP A 691 27.24 21.14 -12.16
N PRO A 692 26.05 21.17 -12.75
CA PRO A 692 25.76 20.38 -13.95
C PRO A 692 26.77 20.68 -15.09
N PRO A 693 27.16 19.67 -15.89
CA PRO A 693 26.64 18.29 -15.90
C PRO A 693 27.29 17.35 -14.87
N LEU A 694 28.42 17.76 -14.27
CA LEU A 694 29.22 16.92 -13.37
C LEU A 694 28.40 16.42 -12.16
N SER A 695 27.54 17.25 -11.58
CA SER A 695 26.66 16.84 -10.47
C SER A 695 25.70 15.71 -10.86
N TYR A 696 25.12 15.76 -12.06
CA TYR A 696 24.27 14.69 -12.58
C TYR A 696 25.04 13.41 -12.88
N TRP A 697 26.29 13.53 -13.35
CA TRP A 697 27.16 12.37 -13.55
C TRP A 697 27.47 11.68 -12.23
N ILE A 698 27.83 12.45 -11.19
CA ILE A 698 28.11 11.93 -9.86
C ILE A 698 26.85 11.29 -9.25
N ALA A 699 25.68 11.91 -9.42
CA ALA A 699 24.41 11.36 -8.92
C ALA A 699 24.13 9.98 -9.55
N GLY A 700 24.20 9.86 -10.88
CA GLY A 700 24.04 8.57 -11.56
C GLY A 700 25.06 7.53 -11.11
N PHE A 701 26.33 7.92 -10.97
CA PHE A 701 27.37 7.02 -10.46
C PHE A 701 27.10 6.55 -9.03
N MET A 702 26.66 7.44 -8.14
CA MET A 702 26.38 7.08 -6.75
C MET A 702 25.22 6.09 -6.63
N GLU A 703 24.19 6.20 -7.47
CA GLU A 703 23.08 5.23 -7.52
C GLU A 703 23.57 3.85 -7.95
N LEU A 704 24.38 3.76 -9.02
CA LEU A 704 25.02 2.51 -9.45
C LEU A 704 25.92 1.92 -8.35
N HIS A 705 26.78 2.75 -7.76
CA HIS A 705 27.70 2.35 -6.71
C HIS A 705 26.95 1.80 -5.49
N GLN A 706 25.84 2.43 -5.09
CA GLN A 706 25.01 1.95 -4.00
C GLN A 706 24.33 0.62 -4.33
N ALA A 707 23.85 0.42 -5.57
CA ALA A 707 23.29 -0.86 -6.00
C ALA A 707 24.34 -1.98 -5.94
N LEU A 708 25.55 -1.74 -6.46
CA LEU A 708 26.68 -2.69 -6.37
C LEU A 708 27.06 -2.99 -4.92
N LYS A 709 27.05 -1.98 -4.05
CA LYS A 709 27.29 -2.16 -2.61
C LYS A 709 26.24 -3.07 -1.96
N GLY A 710 24.96 -2.88 -2.33
CA GLY A 710 23.83 -3.63 -1.78
C GLY A 710 23.92 -5.14 -2.03
N ILE A 711 24.51 -5.52 -3.17
CA ILE A 711 24.75 -6.92 -3.53
C ILE A 711 26.17 -7.41 -3.18
N GLY A 712 26.96 -6.60 -2.46
CA GLY A 712 28.31 -6.99 -2.01
C GLY A 712 29.39 -6.96 -3.10
N GLN A 713 29.17 -6.25 -4.21
CA GLN A 713 30.05 -6.17 -5.38
C GLN A 713 30.92 -4.90 -5.38
N LEU A 714 31.41 -4.50 -4.21
CA LEU A 714 32.42 -3.45 -4.06
C LEU A 714 33.59 -3.98 -3.22
N PRO A 715 34.82 -4.03 -3.77
CA PRO A 715 35.21 -3.63 -5.12
C PRO A 715 34.55 -4.48 -6.21
N LEU A 716 34.26 -3.87 -7.37
CA LEU A 716 33.57 -4.51 -8.50
C LEU A 716 34.39 -5.69 -9.02
N GLN A 717 33.74 -6.86 -9.09
CA GLN A 717 34.31 -8.07 -9.66
C GLN A 717 33.47 -8.48 -10.88
N PRO A 718 33.94 -8.16 -12.10
CA PRO A 718 33.25 -8.58 -13.32
C PRO A 718 33.15 -10.11 -13.40
N GLN A 719 32.03 -10.60 -13.93
CA GLN A 719 31.80 -12.05 -14.11
C GLN A 719 31.98 -12.87 -12.81
N SER A 720 31.56 -12.32 -11.67
CA SER A 720 31.71 -12.95 -10.35
C SER A 720 30.49 -13.76 -9.90
N MET A 721 29.34 -13.60 -10.57
CA MET A 721 28.07 -14.21 -10.17
C MET A 721 27.31 -14.78 -11.38
N THR A 722 26.33 -15.64 -11.14
CA THR A 722 25.40 -16.12 -12.17
C THR A 722 24.11 -15.30 -12.22
N SER A 723 23.34 -15.41 -13.30
CA SER A 723 22.04 -14.74 -13.43
C SER A 723 21.09 -15.12 -12.29
N ASP A 724 21.06 -16.41 -11.93
CA ASP A 724 20.19 -16.96 -10.87
C ASP A 724 20.57 -16.47 -9.48
N GLU A 725 21.83 -16.10 -9.25
CA GLU A 725 22.28 -15.50 -7.98
C GLU A 725 21.92 -14.02 -7.90
N VAL A 726 22.02 -13.31 -9.02
CA VAL A 726 21.94 -11.84 -9.08
C VAL A 726 20.50 -11.36 -9.14
N ILE A 727 19.64 -12.02 -9.92
CA ILE A 727 18.24 -11.59 -10.09
C ILE A 727 17.49 -11.54 -8.74
N PRO A 728 17.57 -12.56 -7.86
CA PRO A 728 16.91 -12.50 -6.55
C PRO A 728 17.50 -11.41 -5.65
N LEU A 729 18.82 -11.20 -5.64
CA LEU A 729 19.47 -10.17 -4.83
C LEU A 729 19.10 -8.76 -5.30
N LEU A 730 19.05 -8.56 -6.61
CA LEU A 730 18.56 -7.34 -7.24
C LEU A 730 17.07 -7.13 -6.90
N ARG A 731 16.24 -8.18 -6.99
CA ARG A 731 14.82 -8.11 -6.63
C ARG A 731 14.61 -7.71 -5.18
N ASP A 732 15.29 -8.41 -4.26
CA ASP A 732 15.24 -8.21 -2.82
C ASP A 732 15.74 -6.82 -2.40
N LYS A 733 16.87 -6.34 -2.95
CA LYS A 733 17.47 -5.07 -2.52
C LYS A 733 16.90 -3.82 -3.16
N LEU A 734 16.20 -3.92 -4.29
CA LEU A 734 15.74 -2.75 -5.04
C LEU A 734 14.21 -2.65 -5.21
N TYR A 735 13.45 -3.76 -5.05
CA TYR A 735 11.98 -3.74 -5.01
C TYR A 735 11.39 -3.91 -3.61
N SER A 736 12.18 -4.34 -2.60
CA SER A 736 11.79 -3.98 -1.24
C SER A 736 11.84 -2.47 -1.15
N LYS A 737 10.75 -1.81 -0.72
CA LYS A 737 10.85 -0.46 -0.12
C LYS A 737 12.03 -0.53 0.83
N GLY A 738 13.13 0.11 0.47
CA GLY A 738 14.47 -0.39 0.78
C GLY A 738 14.58 -0.80 2.23
N GLU A 739 14.53 -2.11 2.52
CA GLU A 739 14.25 -2.66 3.85
C GLU A 739 13.51 -1.64 4.74
N GLU A 740 12.17 -1.69 4.81
CA GLU A 740 11.56 -1.50 6.12
C GLU A 740 12.25 -2.51 7.03
N ARG A 741 13.43 -2.14 7.55
CA ARG A 741 14.16 -2.88 8.56
C ARG A 741 13.09 -3.08 9.59
N GLU A 742 12.65 -4.31 9.77
CA GLU A 742 11.64 -4.61 10.76
C GLU A 742 12.14 -4.00 12.07
N ILE A 743 11.56 -2.86 12.45
CA ILE A 743 12.15 -2.01 13.47
C ILE A 743 11.79 -2.74 14.75
N PRO A 744 12.77 -3.29 15.49
CA PRO A 744 12.42 -4.04 16.69
C PRO A 744 11.58 -3.12 17.60
N GLU A 745 10.48 -3.61 18.18
CA GLU A 745 9.54 -2.76 18.93
C GLU A 745 10.24 -1.85 19.97
N ASN A 746 11.33 -2.33 20.57
CA ASN A 746 12.13 -1.59 21.54
C ASN A 746 13.01 -0.46 20.95
N ILE A 747 13.23 -0.46 19.63
CA ILE A 747 13.84 0.60 18.84
C ILE A 747 12.73 1.50 18.29
N GLN A 748 11.61 0.95 17.81
CA GLN A 748 10.47 1.72 17.32
C GLN A 748 9.95 2.67 18.40
N SER A 749 9.75 2.18 19.63
CA SER A 749 9.36 3.01 20.77
C SER A 749 10.34 4.17 21.07
N LEU A 750 11.63 4.03 20.75
CA LEU A 750 12.60 5.13 20.90
C LEU A 750 12.51 6.13 19.74
N ILE A 751 12.23 5.66 18.53
CA ILE A 751 11.96 6.53 17.37
C ILE A 751 10.67 7.33 17.62
N ASP A 752 9.60 6.68 18.06
CA ASP A 752 8.34 7.32 18.41
C ASP A 752 8.55 8.40 19.49
N THR A 753 9.40 8.12 20.49
CA THR A 753 9.77 9.13 21.52
C THR A 753 10.41 10.38 20.91
N ILE A 754 11.14 10.26 19.80
CA ILE A 754 11.69 11.42 19.07
C ILE A 754 10.59 12.09 18.24
N LEU A 755 9.78 11.31 17.50
CA LEU A 755 8.73 11.84 16.63
C LEU A 755 7.61 12.55 17.40
N GLU A 756 7.26 12.09 18.59
CA GLU A 756 6.26 12.72 19.47
C GLU A 756 6.81 13.96 20.21
N CYS A 757 8.12 14.21 20.14
CA CYS A 757 8.78 15.30 20.86
C CYS A 757 8.87 16.55 19.97
N HIS A 758 7.85 17.40 20.02
CA HIS A 758 7.77 18.64 19.24
C HIS A 758 8.46 19.84 19.94
N ASP A 759 9.68 19.66 20.46
CA ASP A 759 10.45 20.71 21.14
C ASP A 759 11.96 20.48 20.98
N ASP A 760 12.76 21.54 21.16
CA ASP A 760 14.23 21.54 21.05
C ASP A 760 14.94 20.89 22.25
N TYR A 761 14.16 20.39 23.21
CA TYR A 761 14.61 19.87 24.49
C TYR A 761 13.92 18.54 24.86
N MET A 762 14.73 17.49 25.02
CA MET A 762 14.28 16.25 25.64
C MET A 762 14.83 16.15 27.07
N PRO A 763 14.07 15.82 28.13
CA PRO A 763 14.63 15.71 29.48
C PRO A 763 15.59 14.52 29.63
N PRO A 764 16.62 14.58 30.51
CA PRO A 764 17.62 13.52 30.67
C PRO A 764 17.04 12.13 30.96
N GLU A 765 15.88 12.04 31.59
CA GLU A 765 15.19 10.77 31.89
C GLU A 765 14.75 10.05 30.61
N LYS A 766 14.24 10.79 29.62
CA LYS A 766 13.86 10.27 28.30
C LYS A 766 15.07 9.97 27.41
N ARG A 767 16.24 10.60 27.66
CA ARG A 767 17.49 10.34 26.92
C ARG A 767 18.20 9.04 27.32
N ARG A 768 18.07 8.60 28.59
CA ARG A 768 18.79 7.42 29.13
C ARG A 768 18.58 6.12 28.32
N PRO A 769 17.36 5.76 27.88
CA PRO A 769 17.13 4.56 27.08
C PRO A 769 17.98 4.48 25.80
N PHE A 770 18.20 5.61 25.11
CA PHE A 770 19.02 5.69 23.90
C PHE A 770 20.47 5.29 24.17
N ILE A 771 21.04 5.74 25.30
CA ILE A 771 22.42 5.41 25.70
C ILE A 771 22.61 3.90 25.86
N HIS A 772 21.62 3.22 26.46
CA HIS A 772 21.66 1.78 26.66
C HIS A 772 21.58 0.98 25.35
N ARG A 773 20.98 1.54 24.30
CA ARG A 773 20.78 0.90 22.99
C ARG A 773 21.59 1.53 21.86
N ARG A 774 22.67 2.26 22.20
CA ARG A 774 23.44 3.09 21.27
C ARG A 774 23.75 2.44 19.92
N ALA A 775 24.17 1.17 19.88
CA ALA A 775 24.64 0.55 18.64
C ALA A 775 23.48 0.22 17.69
N ALA A 776 22.33 -0.13 18.23
CA ALA A 776 21.14 -0.47 17.46
C ALA A 776 20.41 0.78 16.95
N ILE A 777 20.36 1.85 17.75
CA ILE A 777 19.59 3.06 17.41
C ILE A 777 20.34 4.03 16.47
N ILE A 778 21.68 4.01 16.44
CA ILE A 778 22.48 4.97 15.64
C ILE A 778 22.09 5.00 14.15
N PRO A 779 21.92 3.87 13.44
CA PRO A 779 21.51 3.90 12.03
C PRO A 779 20.19 4.64 11.83
N TYR A 780 19.17 4.33 12.64
CA TYR A 780 17.86 4.98 12.55
C TYR A 780 17.92 6.48 12.87
N LEU A 781 18.78 6.90 13.81
CA LEU A 781 19.00 8.33 14.07
C LEU A 781 19.71 9.05 12.92
N ILE A 782 20.54 8.34 12.14
CA ILE A 782 21.13 8.89 10.92
C ILE A 782 20.06 9.05 9.86
N ASP A 783 19.15 8.07 9.73
CA ASP A 783 18.03 8.11 8.79
C ASP A 783 17.08 9.29 9.09
N LEU A 784 16.84 9.60 10.38
CA LEU A 784 16.07 10.79 10.80
C LEU A 784 16.75 12.14 10.48
N LEU A 785 18.00 12.16 10.01
CA LEU A 785 18.65 13.39 9.50
C LEU A 785 18.35 13.64 8.03
N ASP A 786 17.61 12.76 7.35
CA ASP A 786 17.20 12.95 5.97
C ASP A 786 16.31 14.21 5.80
N GLU A 787 16.39 14.82 4.63
CA GLU A 787 15.70 16.08 4.29
C GLU A 787 14.17 15.96 4.44
N THR A 788 13.63 14.74 4.30
CA THR A 788 12.21 14.43 4.52
C THR A 788 11.72 14.76 5.94
N TYR A 789 12.61 14.87 6.93
CA TYR A 789 12.28 15.19 8.33
C TYR A 789 12.57 16.64 8.74
N TRP A 790 12.95 17.53 7.82
CA TRP A 790 13.42 18.88 8.17
C TRP A 790 12.28 19.90 8.29
N TYR A 791 11.15 19.66 7.63
CA TYR A 791 10.11 20.67 7.41
C TYR A 791 8.90 20.51 8.35
N GLU A 792 8.20 21.62 8.59
CA GLU A 792 6.90 21.62 9.28
C GLU A 792 5.90 20.75 8.51
N GLY A 793 5.17 19.88 9.21
CA GLY A 793 4.26 18.87 8.62
C GLY A 793 4.92 17.52 8.28
N SER A 794 6.24 17.39 8.36
CA SER A 794 6.92 16.08 8.30
C SER A 794 6.69 15.27 9.60
N PRO A 795 6.96 13.95 9.62
CA PRO A 795 6.91 13.18 10.88
C PRO A 795 7.82 13.80 11.95
N GLY A 796 7.23 14.20 13.08
CA GLY A 796 7.94 14.94 14.13
C GLY A 796 8.14 16.43 13.86
N ASP A 797 7.49 16.98 12.83
CA ASP A 797 7.31 18.41 12.58
C ASP A 797 8.64 19.20 12.52
N GLY A 798 9.65 18.64 11.86
CA GLY A 798 11.01 19.20 11.79
C GLY A 798 11.89 18.94 13.03
N TRP A 799 11.27 18.66 14.19
CA TRP A 799 11.99 18.42 15.45
C TRP A 799 12.74 17.11 15.47
N ALA A 800 12.28 16.11 14.71
CA ALA A 800 12.90 14.79 14.64
C ALA A 800 14.38 14.86 14.25
N ALA A 801 14.72 15.59 13.18
CA ALA A 801 16.09 15.77 12.72
C ALA A 801 16.95 16.55 13.74
N ILE A 802 16.39 17.57 14.38
CA ILE A 802 17.06 18.37 15.42
C ILE A 802 17.45 17.47 16.61
N LEU A 803 16.48 16.71 17.12
CA LEU A 803 16.67 15.81 18.26
C LEU A 803 17.63 14.65 17.90
N ALA A 804 17.53 14.11 16.69
CA ALA A 804 18.44 13.10 16.19
C ALA A 804 19.89 13.62 16.15
N ALA A 805 20.13 14.82 15.62
CA ALA A 805 21.45 15.43 15.59
C ALA A 805 22.06 15.61 17.00
N GLN A 806 21.25 16.08 17.96
CA GLN A 806 21.65 16.26 19.36
C GLN A 806 21.97 14.91 20.02
N MET A 807 21.13 13.89 19.79
CA MET A 807 21.30 12.54 20.33
C MET A 807 22.54 11.85 19.77
N LEU A 808 22.79 11.95 18.46
CA LEU A 808 24.00 11.41 17.81
C LEU A 808 25.28 12.01 18.42
N GLY A 809 25.25 13.30 18.76
CA GLY A 809 26.32 13.97 19.51
C GLY A 809 26.52 13.45 20.94
N GLU A 810 25.43 13.20 21.67
CA GLU A 810 25.48 12.60 23.01
C GLU A 810 26.05 11.18 22.96
N LEU A 811 25.60 10.37 21.99
CA LEU A 811 26.00 8.98 21.78
C LEU A 811 27.42 8.81 21.21
N LYS A 812 28.07 9.91 20.77
CA LYS A 812 29.38 9.89 20.11
C LYS A 812 29.39 9.05 18.83
N ALA A 813 28.30 9.14 18.08
CA ALA A 813 28.07 8.37 16.86
C ALA A 813 28.96 8.84 15.70
N HIS A 814 30.20 8.37 15.65
CA HIS A 814 31.15 8.78 14.61
C HIS A 814 30.70 8.47 13.18
N GLN A 815 29.86 7.44 12.98
CA GLN A 815 29.30 7.13 11.67
C GLN A 815 28.38 8.23 11.12
N ALA A 816 27.85 9.09 11.99
CA ALA A 816 26.96 10.19 11.60
C ALA A 816 27.71 11.47 11.18
N ALA A 817 29.05 11.48 11.20
CA ALA A 817 29.81 12.70 10.96
C ALA A 817 29.53 13.31 9.58
N ASP A 818 29.37 12.47 8.56
CA ASP A 818 29.04 12.88 7.20
C ASP A 818 27.61 13.44 7.10
N ALA A 819 26.62 12.74 7.64
CA ALA A 819 25.23 13.20 7.67
C ALA A 819 25.06 14.53 8.44
N LEU A 820 25.78 14.72 9.55
CA LEU A 820 25.76 15.99 10.29
C LEU A 820 26.44 17.11 9.51
N ILE A 821 27.49 16.83 8.72
CA ILE A 821 28.08 17.84 7.84
C ILE A 821 27.11 18.22 6.72
N HIS A 822 26.38 17.24 6.18
CA HIS A 822 25.31 17.48 5.20
C HIS A 822 24.27 18.44 5.76
N ALA A 823 23.70 18.14 6.93
CA ALA A 823 22.73 19.00 7.61
C ALA A 823 23.29 20.42 7.85
N VAL A 824 24.55 20.56 8.25
CA VAL A 824 25.19 21.89 8.42
C VAL A 824 25.37 22.62 7.08
N ALA A 825 25.60 21.91 5.99
CA ALA A 825 25.89 22.55 4.70
C ALA A 825 24.63 23.00 3.95
N GLU A 826 23.50 22.29 4.14
CA GLU A 826 22.23 22.57 3.45
C GLU A 826 21.28 23.50 4.24
N ASN A 827 21.53 23.75 5.53
CA ASN A 827 20.70 24.61 6.36
C ASN A 827 21.33 26.00 6.55
N ASP A 828 20.50 27.02 6.72
CA ASP A 828 20.95 28.37 6.99
C ASP A 828 21.48 28.52 8.41
N THR A 829 22.33 29.52 8.64
CA THR A 829 22.94 29.74 9.97
C THR A 829 21.94 30.14 11.06
N ASP A 830 20.72 30.48 10.68
CA ASP A 830 19.63 30.82 11.59
C ASP A 830 18.77 29.59 11.96
N ASP A 831 18.97 28.45 11.29
CA ASP A 831 18.22 27.22 11.55
C ASP A 831 18.69 26.49 12.81
N ILE A 832 17.72 25.91 13.52
CA ILE A 832 17.96 25.14 14.75
C ILE A 832 18.77 23.87 14.43
N LEU A 833 18.47 23.20 13.32
CA LEU A 833 19.15 21.99 12.86
C LEU A 833 20.64 22.24 12.55
N TYR A 834 20.95 23.38 11.91
CA TYR A 834 22.32 23.81 11.63
C TYR A 834 23.17 23.80 12.91
N HIS A 835 22.65 24.40 13.98
CA HIS A 835 23.36 24.44 15.26
C HIS A 835 23.38 23.10 15.99
N ALA A 836 22.28 22.36 15.97
CA ALA A 836 22.23 21.01 16.54
C ALA A 836 23.31 20.11 15.93
N ALA A 837 23.46 20.13 14.60
CA ALA A 837 24.45 19.34 13.89
C ALA A 837 25.89 19.79 14.16
N LEU A 838 26.17 21.12 14.21
CA LEU A 838 27.48 21.65 14.62
C LEU A 838 27.89 21.18 16.03
N PHE A 839 26.97 21.25 17.00
CA PHE A 839 27.24 20.76 18.36
C PHE A 839 27.34 19.24 18.40
N GLY A 840 26.55 18.52 17.61
CA GLY A 840 26.69 17.08 17.40
C GLY A 840 28.11 16.70 17.01
N LEU A 841 28.66 17.34 15.97
CA LEU A 841 30.03 17.14 15.49
C LEU A 841 31.09 17.44 16.56
N MET A 842 30.96 18.57 17.28
CA MET A 842 31.87 18.91 18.39
C MET A 842 31.88 17.84 19.47
N HIS A 843 30.71 17.27 19.76
CA HIS A 843 30.53 16.28 20.80
C HIS A 843 30.97 14.89 20.36
N ILE A 844 30.77 14.47 19.11
CA ILE A 844 31.39 13.27 18.55
C ILE A 844 32.91 13.33 18.75
N GLY A 845 33.50 14.51 18.53
CA GLY A 845 34.90 14.79 18.85
C GLY A 845 35.86 14.36 17.75
N LYS A 846 37.07 13.92 18.13
CA LYS A 846 38.15 13.59 17.18
C LYS A 846 37.74 12.63 16.04
N PRO A 847 36.85 11.63 16.24
CA PRO A 847 36.40 10.77 15.14
C PRO A 847 35.73 11.51 13.97
N ALA A 848 35.11 12.68 14.19
CA ALA A 848 34.51 13.49 13.12
C ALA A 848 35.55 14.30 12.33
N LEU A 849 36.82 14.31 12.76
CA LEU A 849 37.86 15.16 12.17
C LEU A 849 38.11 14.90 10.67
N PRO A 850 38.11 13.65 10.16
CA PRO A 850 38.28 13.40 8.72
C PRO A 850 37.17 14.04 7.89
N ALA A 851 35.91 13.84 8.27
CA ALA A 851 34.75 14.39 7.57
C ALA A 851 34.79 15.93 7.53
N VAL A 852 35.10 16.57 8.68
CA VAL A 852 35.24 18.03 8.74
C VAL A 852 36.41 18.51 7.87
N LYS A 853 37.56 17.82 7.87
CA LYS A 853 38.69 18.18 6.99
C LYS A 853 38.31 18.07 5.51
N ASN A 854 37.58 17.03 5.12
CA ASN A 854 37.12 16.85 3.73
C ASN A 854 36.23 18.02 3.30
N TYR A 855 35.30 18.48 4.15
CA TYR A 855 34.50 19.66 3.84
C TYR A 855 35.36 20.92 3.64
N PHE A 856 36.42 21.12 4.44
CA PHE A 856 37.34 22.23 4.23
C PHE A 856 38.10 22.15 2.91
N LEU A 857 38.50 20.94 2.50
CA LEU A 857 39.22 20.69 1.26
C LEU A 857 38.31 20.91 0.05
N TYR A 858 37.09 20.39 0.09
CA TYR A 858 36.27 20.24 -1.12
C TYR A 858 35.02 21.13 -1.15
N GLY A 859 34.43 21.48 -0.01
CA GLY A 859 33.19 22.27 0.05
C GLY A 859 33.36 23.70 -0.48
N ARG A 860 32.29 24.30 -1.03
CA ARG A 860 32.31 25.66 -1.60
C ARG A 860 31.86 26.75 -0.63
N ASN A 861 30.98 26.44 0.31
CA ASN A 861 30.37 27.46 1.18
C ASN A 861 31.35 27.98 2.24
N THR A 862 31.83 29.22 2.03
CA THR A 862 32.78 29.91 2.91
C THR A 862 32.21 30.19 4.31
N THR A 863 30.92 30.51 4.41
CA THR A 863 30.24 30.74 5.70
C THR A 863 30.20 29.44 6.50
N THR A 864 29.81 28.33 5.87
CA THR A 864 29.82 27.01 6.51
C THR A 864 31.21 26.60 6.96
N LYS A 865 32.25 26.83 6.14
CA LYS A 865 33.64 26.64 6.56
C LYS A 865 34.00 27.50 7.79
N ALA A 866 33.53 28.75 7.85
CA ALA A 866 33.81 29.62 8.98
C ALA A 866 33.24 29.06 10.29
N PHE A 867 32.00 28.54 10.28
CA PHE A 867 31.39 27.91 11.45
C PHE A 867 32.01 26.55 11.79
N LEU A 868 32.26 25.70 10.80
CA LEU A 868 32.97 24.43 11.00
C LEU A 868 34.41 24.63 11.50
N ALA A 869 35.01 25.82 11.34
CA ALA A 869 36.33 26.14 11.89
C ALA A 869 36.36 26.05 13.43
N GLU A 870 35.24 26.39 14.08
CA GLU A 870 35.08 26.21 15.52
C GLU A 870 35.18 24.72 15.89
N VAL A 871 34.43 23.88 15.17
CA VAL A 871 34.40 22.42 15.33
C VAL A 871 35.79 21.86 15.11
N LEU A 872 36.40 22.18 13.97
CA LEU A 872 37.74 21.75 13.55
C LEU A 872 38.80 22.10 14.59
N GLY A 873 38.73 23.31 15.16
CA GLY A 873 39.63 23.74 16.22
C GLY A 873 39.49 22.92 17.52
N ILE A 874 38.26 22.62 17.95
CA ILE A 874 38.02 21.81 19.14
C ILE A 874 38.49 20.37 18.94
N ILE A 875 38.00 19.70 17.88
CA ILE A 875 38.21 18.27 17.67
C ILE A 875 39.62 17.96 17.16
N GLY A 876 40.25 18.92 16.48
CA GLY A 876 41.61 18.88 15.96
C GLY A 876 42.70 19.26 16.97
N ARG A 877 42.37 19.42 18.26
CA ARG A 877 43.35 19.83 19.28
C ARG A 877 44.57 18.89 19.28
N ARG A 878 45.77 19.48 19.16
CA ARG A 878 47.08 18.81 19.02
C ARG A 878 47.38 18.18 17.65
N ASP A 879 46.48 18.28 16.67
CA ASP A 879 46.76 17.92 15.30
C ASP A 879 47.44 19.10 14.58
N ARG A 880 48.70 18.91 14.18
CA ARG A 880 49.50 19.96 13.54
C ARG A 880 49.01 20.29 12.12
N SER A 881 48.29 19.37 11.48
CA SER A 881 47.77 19.55 10.12
C SER A 881 46.55 20.48 10.07
N VAL A 882 45.93 20.76 11.22
CA VAL A 882 44.70 21.58 11.29
C VAL A 882 45.01 23.07 11.18
N PHE A 883 46.15 23.52 11.69
CA PHE A 883 46.51 24.94 11.63
C PHE A 883 46.59 25.47 10.18
N PRO A 884 47.27 24.80 9.22
CA PRO A 884 47.25 25.24 7.83
C PRO A 884 45.84 25.36 7.23
N ILE A 885 44.93 24.45 7.58
CA ILE A 885 43.54 24.47 7.09
C ILE A 885 42.80 25.70 7.64
N LEU A 886 42.89 25.95 8.95
CA LEU A 886 42.30 27.14 9.57
C LEU A 886 42.95 28.44 9.07
N GLN A 887 44.24 28.42 8.77
CA GLN A 887 44.93 29.56 8.17
C GLN A 887 44.41 29.86 6.76
N SER A 888 44.28 28.84 5.91
CA SER A 888 43.71 28.99 4.58
C SER A 888 42.30 29.57 4.64
N ALA A 889 41.46 29.05 5.53
CA ALA A 889 40.11 29.58 5.73
C ALA A 889 40.12 31.03 6.24
N TRP A 890 41.02 31.36 7.18
CA TRP A 890 41.18 32.73 7.68
C TRP A 890 41.53 33.72 6.57
N GLU A 891 42.36 33.30 5.62
CA GLU A 891 42.80 34.11 4.49
C GLU A 891 41.69 34.27 3.43
N SER A 892 40.84 33.25 3.22
CA SER A 892 39.77 33.26 2.20
C SER A 892 38.42 33.83 2.66
N THR A 893 38.17 33.92 3.96
CA THR A 893 36.88 34.34 4.55
C THR A 893 36.99 35.77 5.06
N ASP A 894 36.00 36.64 4.87
CA ASP A 894 35.96 37.99 5.50
C ASP A 894 35.06 38.08 6.76
N TRP A 895 34.95 39.27 7.36
CA TRP A 895 34.13 39.48 8.57
C TRP A 895 32.62 39.34 8.32
N THR A 896 32.14 39.60 7.11
CA THR A 896 30.72 39.38 6.72
C THR A 896 30.41 37.89 6.62
N GLN A 897 31.41 37.08 6.29
CA GLN A 897 31.35 35.61 6.23
C GLN A 897 31.75 34.96 7.56
N HIS A 898 31.56 35.64 8.69
CA HIS A 898 31.82 35.08 10.03
C HIS A 898 33.29 34.66 10.31
N ARG A 899 34.31 35.37 9.80
CA ARG A 899 35.74 35.18 10.17
C ARG A 899 35.99 35.10 11.70
N ARG A 900 35.11 35.70 12.51
CA ARG A 900 35.07 35.55 13.98
C ARG A 900 35.03 34.09 14.48
N MET A 901 34.37 33.19 13.76
CA MET A 901 34.28 31.78 14.10
C MET A 901 35.60 31.04 13.88
N ILE A 902 36.36 31.44 12.85
CA ILE A 902 37.71 30.93 12.60
C ILE A 902 38.67 31.36 13.73
N ALA A 903 38.49 32.58 14.27
CA ALA A 903 39.24 33.01 15.45
C ALA A 903 39.01 32.06 16.64
N LEU A 904 37.76 31.67 16.91
CA LEU A 904 37.46 30.67 17.94
C LEU A 904 38.05 29.29 17.62
N GLY A 905 38.09 28.91 16.34
CA GLY A 905 38.80 27.72 15.87
C GLY A 905 40.27 27.72 16.29
N PHE A 906 40.98 28.83 16.06
CA PHE A 906 42.37 28.98 16.51
C PHE A 906 42.52 28.87 18.04
N GLY A 907 41.63 29.50 18.80
CA GLY A 907 41.60 29.39 20.27
C GLY A 907 41.40 27.94 20.73
N GLY A 908 40.41 27.26 20.13
CA GLY A 908 40.08 25.87 20.42
C GLY A 908 41.22 24.90 20.12
N LEU A 909 41.92 25.12 18.99
CA LEU A 909 43.07 24.33 18.54
C LEU A 909 44.24 24.43 19.53
N GLY A 910 44.45 25.61 20.11
CA GLY A 910 45.52 25.87 21.06
C GLY A 910 46.91 26.04 20.42
N ASP A 911 46.98 26.23 19.10
CA ASP A 911 48.25 26.40 18.38
C ASP A 911 48.70 27.86 18.37
N ARG A 912 49.84 28.13 19.02
CA ARG A 912 50.39 29.48 19.18
C ARG A 912 50.83 30.13 17.86
N ARG A 913 50.91 29.37 16.75
CA ARG A 913 51.14 29.94 15.41
C ARG A 913 50.04 30.94 15.00
N ALA A 914 48.85 30.87 15.61
CA ALA A 914 47.75 31.80 15.34
C ALA A 914 47.90 33.18 16.02
N VAL A 915 48.76 33.32 17.03
CA VAL A 915 48.88 34.56 17.82
C VAL A 915 49.18 35.79 16.96
N PRO A 916 50.11 35.76 15.98
CA PRO A 916 50.36 36.91 15.11
C PRO A 916 49.13 37.31 14.28
N LEU A 917 48.41 36.33 13.72
CA LEU A 917 47.20 36.57 12.90
C LEU A 917 46.11 37.24 13.73
N LEU A 918 45.83 36.69 14.92
CA LEU A 918 44.82 37.23 15.84
C LEU A 918 45.20 38.62 16.38
N ARG A 919 46.49 38.88 16.65
CA ARG A 919 46.95 40.22 17.06
C ARG A 919 46.78 41.26 15.97
N ALA A 920 47.00 40.89 14.71
CA ALA A 920 46.74 41.77 13.58
C ALA A 920 45.23 42.09 13.47
N ALA A 921 44.38 41.07 13.63
CA ALA A 921 42.92 41.20 13.57
C ALA A 921 42.33 42.19 14.60
N LEU A 922 42.95 42.34 15.78
CA LEU A 922 42.50 43.32 16.79
C LEU A 922 42.53 44.78 16.31
N ASN A 923 43.32 45.08 15.27
CA ASN A 923 43.46 46.42 14.69
C ASN A 923 42.92 46.49 13.25
N ASP A 924 42.21 45.46 12.81
CA ASP A 924 41.58 45.44 11.49
C ASP A 924 40.44 46.49 11.46
N PRO A 925 40.47 47.47 10.54
CA PRO A 925 39.45 48.51 10.47
C PRO A 925 38.05 47.97 10.13
N GLU A 926 37.96 46.79 9.51
CA GLU A 926 36.68 46.20 9.12
C GLU A 926 36.03 45.38 10.25
N ALA A 927 36.79 45.01 11.29
CA ALA A 927 36.31 44.24 12.43
C ALA A 927 35.43 45.09 13.35
N ASP A 928 34.22 44.60 13.63
CA ASP A 928 33.32 45.25 14.58
C ASP A 928 33.61 44.86 16.05
N VAL A 929 32.81 45.38 16.98
CA VAL A 929 33.02 45.13 18.42
C VAL A 929 32.88 43.65 18.78
N VAL A 930 31.97 42.93 18.12
CA VAL A 930 31.73 41.49 18.34
C VAL A 930 32.90 40.68 17.79
N ASP A 931 33.36 40.99 16.58
CA ASP A 931 34.54 40.36 15.97
C ASP A 931 35.76 40.44 16.88
N VAL A 932 36.02 41.64 17.40
CA VAL A 932 37.16 41.87 18.31
C VAL A 932 37.02 41.08 19.62
N ASP A 933 35.80 40.89 20.15
CA ASP A 933 35.58 40.11 21.37
C ASP A 933 35.86 38.61 21.15
N TYR A 934 35.53 38.08 19.97
CA TYR A 934 35.88 36.69 19.59
C TYR A 934 37.40 36.52 19.44
N VAL A 935 38.07 37.46 18.78
CA VAL A 935 39.53 37.47 18.65
C VAL A 935 40.22 37.56 20.02
N ARG A 936 39.71 38.39 20.93
CA ARG A 936 40.21 38.49 22.31
C ARG A 936 40.03 37.17 23.06
N ALA A 937 38.85 36.56 22.99
CA ALA A 937 38.60 35.28 23.64
C ALA A 937 39.58 34.20 23.13
N ALA A 938 39.78 34.12 21.82
CA ALA A 938 40.75 33.20 21.22
C ALA A 938 42.20 33.44 21.69
N LEU A 939 42.64 34.70 21.74
CA LEU A 939 43.96 35.06 22.28
C LEU A 939 44.10 34.66 23.76
N MET A 940 43.05 34.84 24.57
CA MET A 940 43.05 34.41 25.97
C MET A 940 43.15 32.89 26.10
N GLU A 941 42.46 32.13 25.25
CA GLU A 941 42.57 30.66 25.20
C GLU A 941 44.00 30.20 24.84
N LEU A 942 44.70 30.96 23.99
CA LEU A 942 46.12 30.74 23.66
C LEU A 942 47.10 31.21 24.76
N GLY A 943 46.60 31.77 25.86
CA GLY A 943 47.39 32.25 26.98
C GLY A 943 48.00 33.65 26.79
N GLU A 944 47.51 34.43 25.83
CA GLU A 944 47.94 35.81 25.61
C GLU A 944 47.20 36.77 26.54
N ILE A 945 47.91 37.80 27.01
CA ILE A 945 47.31 38.87 27.81
C ILE A 945 46.75 39.93 26.86
N VAL A 946 45.43 40.10 26.90
CA VAL A 946 44.67 41.10 26.13
C VAL A 946 43.98 42.08 27.09
N SER A 947 43.76 43.31 26.64
CA SER A 947 43.05 44.33 27.42
C SER A 947 41.54 44.04 27.48
N PRO A 948 40.86 44.39 28.58
CA PRO A 948 39.42 44.17 28.72
C PRO A 948 38.63 45.00 27.71
N THR A 949 37.45 44.49 27.32
CA THR A 949 36.57 45.11 26.36
C THR A 949 36.09 46.47 26.89
N LYS A 950 36.43 47.56 26.19
CA LYS A 950 35.87 48.88 26.50
C LYS A 950 34.44 48.91 25.96
N ARG A 951 33.43 48.76 26.82
CA ARG A 951 32.00 48.86 26.45
C ARG A 951 31.76 50.12 25.60
N ARG A 952 31.58 49.93 24.29
CA ARG A 952 30.97 50.92 23.40
C ARG A 952 29.53 50.47 23.16
N THR A 953 28.64 50.97 24.00
CA THR A 953 27.19 50.81 23.86
C THR A 953 26.69 51.73 22.75
N SER A 954 26.82 51.36 21.47
CA SER A 954 25.99 51.96 20.39
C SER A 954 26.22 51.48 18.96
N SER A 955 27.22 50.67 18.62
CA SER A 955 27.36 50.19 17.23
C SER A 955 26.61 48.88 17.05
N LYS A 956 25.56 48.86 16.22
CA LYS A 956 24.99 47.60 15.70
C LYS A 956 26.14 46.81 15.04
N PRO A 957 26.28 45.52 15.32
CA PRO A 957 27.29 44.70 14.66
C PRO A 957 27.01 44.69 13.14
N ARG A 958 28.07 44.61 12.34
CA ARG A 958 27.96 44.58 10.88
C ARG A 958 27.44 43.24 10.39
N THR A 959 27.91 42.17 11.03
CA THR A 959 27.44 40.80 10.81
C THR A 959 26.67 40.35 12.05
N PRO A 960 25.46 39.78 11.90
CA PRO A 960 24.69 39.24 13.02
C PRO A 960 25.56 38.32 13.90
N PRO A 961 25.41 38.39 15.23
CA PRO A 961 26.02 37.38 16.08
C PRO A 961 25.42 36.00 15.72
N PRO A 962 26.18 34.90 15.89
CA PRO A 962 25.61 33.56 15.74
C PRO A 962 24.42 33.38 16.70
N PHE A 963 23.41 32.62 16.28
CA PHE A 963 22.17 32.39 17.03
C PHE A 963 22.46 32.00 18.48
N ASP A 964 23.33 31.00 18.67
CA ASP A 964 23.78 30.57 20.00
C ASP A 964 25.02 31.36 20.46
N VAL A 965 24.90 32.02 21.60
CA VAL A 965 25.93 32.91 22.17
C VAL A 965 27.25 32.16 22.47
N ARG A 966 28.28 32.32 21.64
CA ARG A 966 29.59 31.70 21.88
C ARG A 966 30.43 32.38 22.97
N ILE A 967 30.26 33.69 23.13
CA ILE A 967 31.10 34.53 24.01
C ILE A 967 30.23 35.31 24.99
N VAL A 968 30.58 35.23 26.28
CA VAL A 968 30.03 36.11 27.34
C VAL A 968 31.15 36.91 27.97
N VAL A 969 30.88 38.18 28.23
CA VAL A 969 31.81 39.07 28.93
C VAL A 969 31.59 38.93 30.44
N ASP A 970 32.65 38.60 31.17
CA ASP A 970 32.59 38.49 32.63
C ASP A 970 32.48 39.86 33.33
N GLU A 971 32.30 39.86 34.66
CA GLU A 971 32.17 41.08 35.46
C GLU A 971 33.38 42.02 35.33
N ASP A 972 34.56 41.47 35.02
CA ASP A 972 35.82 42.19 34.85
C ASP A 972 36.02 42.71 33.41
N GLY A 973 35.06 42.46 32.51
CA GLY A 973 35.09 42.94 31.13
C GLY A 973 35.91 42.06 30.19
N PHE A 974 36.21 40.81 30.56
CA PHE A 974 36.91 39.87 29.70
C PHE A 974 35.93 38.95 28.95
N PRO A 975 36.05 38.83 27.62
CA PRO A 975 35.26 37.87 26.85
C PRO A 975 35.72 36.45 27.15
N ARG A 976 34.79 35.57 27.50
CA ARG A 976 35.00 34.15 27.76
C ARG A 976 34.10 33.32 26.86
N ARG A 977 34.66 32.24 26.33
CA ARG A 977 33.90 31.24 25.58
C ARG A 977 32.97 30.45 26.49
N ILE A 978 31.70 30.37 26.11
CA ILE A 978 30.75 29.44 26.73
C ILE A 978 30.91 28.07 26.07
N LYS A 979 30.82 27.01 26.87
CA LYS A 979 30.72 25.64 26.37
C LYS A 979 29.28 25.20 26.43
N TYR A 980 28.90 24.29 25.56
CA TYR A 980 27.56 23.74 25.49
C TYR A 980 27.61 22.21 25.59
N THR A 981 26.52 21.60 26.03
CA THR A 981 26.27 20.16 25.83
C THR A 981 25.84 19.89 24.37
N SER A 982 25.67 18.63 23.97
CA SER A 982 25.15 18.30 22.63
C SER A 982 23.71 18.78 22.44
N TRP A 983 23.00 19.03 23.54
CA TRP A 983 21.63 19.54 23.61
C TRP A 983 21.56 21.06 23.68
N ARG A 984 22.65 21.75 23.34
CA ARG A 984 22.73 23.22 23.34
C ARG A 984 22.46 23.84 24.71
N GLU A 985 22.65 23.09 25.79
CA GLU A 985 22.56 23.59 27.16
C GLU A 985 23.88 24.27 27.53
N PRO A 986 23.89 25.56 27.91
CA PRO A 986 25.12 26.25 28.26
C PRO A 986 25.73 25.65 29.53
N ILE A 987 27.06 25.62 29.59
CA ILE A 987 27.85 25.14 30.72
C ILE A 987 28.50 26.34 31.39
N CYS A 988 28.30 26.47 32.70
CA CYS A 988 28.86 27.56 33.47
C CYS A 988 30.41 27.58 33.37
N PRO A 989 31.02 28.67 32.89
CA PRO A 989 32.48 28.76 32.73
C PRO A 989 33.24 28.78 34.06
N HIS A 990 32.55 28.99 35.19
CA HIS A 990 33.15 29.00 36.53
C HIS A 990 33.15 27.64 37.21
N CYS A 991 32.01 26.93 37.24
CA CYS A 991 31.86 25.67 37.96
C CYS A 991 31.90 24.43 37.07
N GLY A 992 31.65 24.57 35.76
CA GLY A 992 31.62 23.46 34.80
C GLY A 992 30.32 22.65 34.80
N ASN A 993 29.32 23.03 35.59
CA ASN A 993 27.99 22.41 35.55
C ASN A 993 27.10 23.05 34.47
N PRO A 994 26.21 22.28 33.81
CA PRO A 994 25.18 22.83 32.93
C PRO A 994 24.25 23.78 33.68
N PHE A 995 23.79 24.84 33.02
CA PHE A 995 22.65 25.63 33.50
C PHE A 995 21.37 24.77 33.46
N ILE A 996 20.42 25.06 34.35
CA ILE A 996 19.11 24.41 34.39
C ILE A 996 18.10 25.35 33.73
N ARG A 997 17.26 24.85 32.82
CA ARG A 997 16.20 25.63 32.19
C ARG A 997 15.05 25.77 33.20
N GLY A 998 14.77 27.00 33.63
CA GLY A 998 13.63 27.31 34.49
C GLY A 998 12.28 27.18 33.76
N GLU A 999 11.17 27.22 34.49
CA GLU A 999 9.80 27.15 33.93
C GLU A 999 9.48 28.32 32.97
N ASP A 1000 10.23 29.42 33.06
CA ASP A 1000 10.13 30.60 32.19
C ASP A 1000 11.06 30.53 30.95
N GLY A 1001 11.76 29.40 30.77
CA GLY A 1001 12.72 29.19 29.69
C GLY A 1001 14.07 29.88 29.89
N VAL A 1002 14.28 30.55 31.03
CA VAL A 1002 15.55 31.24 31.34
C VAL A 1002 16.55 30.26 31.95
N TRP A 1003 17.81 30.33 31.50
CA TRP A 1003 18.90 29.50 32.02
C TRP A 1003 19.34 29.98 33.41
N GLU A 1004 19.06 29.18 34.44
CA GLU A 1004 19.46 29.43 35.82
C GLU A 1004 20.71 28.65 36.19
N HIS A 1005 21.62 29.28 36.94
CA HIS A 1005 22.78 28.56 37.46
C HIS A 1005 22.28 27.49 38.42
N PRO A 1006 22.73 26.23 38.32
CA PRO A 1006 22.33 25.18 39.26
C PRO A 1006 22.65 25.68 40.67
N GLN A 1007 21.62 25.95 41.48
CA GLN A 1007 21.81 26.44 42.84
C GLN A 1007 22.72 25.44 43.56
N GLU A 1008 23.73 25.93 44.29
CA GLU A 1008 24.47 25.10 45.24
C GLU A 1008 23.43 24.51 46.19
N SER A 1009 23.08 23.25 46.01
CA SER A 1009 22.22 22.54 46.94
C SER A 1009 22.87 22.64 48.32
N GLU A 1010 22.17 23.30 49.24
CA GLU A 1010 22.53 23.32 50.65
C GLU A 1010 22.55 21.89 51.18
N GLY A 1011 23.70 21.21 51.09
CA GLY A 1011 23.78 19.83 51.56
C GLY A 1011 24.93 19.01 51.01
N THR A 1012 26.17 19.37 51.35
CA THR A 1012 27.20 18.44 51.87
C THR A 1012 28.52 19.20 52.07
N GLY A 1013 28.90 19.37 53.33
CA GLY A 1013 29.99 20.26 53.71
C GLY A 1013 31.38 19.79 53.26
N ARG A 1014 32.17 20.72 52.71
CA ARG A 1014 33.60 20.90 53.05
C ARG A 1014 34.13 22.30 52.65
N ARG A 1015 34.06 23.20 53.65
CA ARG A 1015 34.86 24.42 53.95
C ARG A 1015 35.18 25.44 52.82
N PRO A 1016 34.79 26.72 52.98
CA PRO A 1016 35.18 27.80 52.08
C PRO A 1016 36.63 28.25 52.33
N ARG A 1017 37.46 28.26 51.27
CA ARG A 1017 38.72 29.01 51.27
C ARG A 1017 38.43 30.51 51.09
N ARG A 1018 38.25 31.19 52.22
CA ARG A 1018 38.46 32.64 52.48
C ARG A 1018 38.61 33.54 51.24
N SER A 1019 37.52 34.20 50.82
CA SER A 1019 37.61 35.50 50.14
C SER A 1019 37.76 36.60 51.20
N LYS A 1020 38.81 37.43 51.06
CA LYS A 1020 39.02 38.63 51.87
C LYS A 1020 38.09 39.74 51.37
N ARG A 1021 36.85 39.82 51.88
CA ARG A 1021 36.06 41.05 51.78
C ARG A 1021 36.46 42.04 52.91
N THR A 1022 36.76 43.26 52.45
CA THR A 1022 36.56 44.57 53.10
C THR A 1022 37.41 45.01 54.31
N LYS A 1023 38.54 45.68 54.01
CA LYS A 1023 39.28 46.60 54.90
C LYS A 1023 38.55 47.95 55.16
N LYS A 1024 37.26 48.09 54.88
CA LYS A 1024 36.51 49.37 54.98
C LYS A 1024 35.53 49.47 56.16
N GLN A 1025 35.29 48.39 56.92
CA GLN A 1025 34.41 48.40 58.11
C GLN A 1025 35.15 48.34 59.46
N ARG A 1026 36.47 48.60 59.51
CA ARG A 1026 37.23 48.74 60.77
C ARG A 1026 37.74 50.16 61.08
N LYS A 1027 37.26 51.19 60.38
CA LYS A 1027 37.58 52.62 60.66
C LYS A 1027 36.50 53.40 61.45
N LYS A 1028 35.32 52.83 61.73
CA LYS A 1028 34.26 53.49 62.53
C LYS A 1028 34.20 53.14 64.03
N ARG A 1029 35.08 52.26 64.55
CA ARG A 1029 35.21 52.00 66.01
C ARG A 1029 36.56 52.43 66.63
N ARG A 1030 37.36 53.25 65.93
CA ARG A 1030 38.60 53.85 66.45
C ARG A 1030 38.69 55.38 66.26
N LYS A 1031 37.54 56.07 66.28
CA LYS A 1031 37.44 57.53 66.47
C LYS A 1031 36.52 57.92 67.64
N LYS A 1032 36.44 57.05 68.66
CA LYS A 1032 36.14 57.40 70.06
C LYS A 1032 37.38 57.04 70.90
N ARG A 1033 38.45 57.81 70.70
CA ARG A 1033 39.60 58.06 71.61
C ARG A 1033 40.69 58.79 70.83
N ARG A 1034 40.44 60.07 70.55
CA ARG A 1034 41.38 61.21 70.60
C ARG A 1034 40.72 62.37 69.84
N LYS A 1035 40.13 63.27 70.63
CA LYS A 1035 39.66 64.63 70.34
C LYS A 1035 38.71 64.80 69.17
#